data_AF-A0A7J8CD74-F1
#
_entry.id   AF-A0A7J8CD74-F1
#
_cell.length_a   1.000
_cell.length_b   1.000
_cell.length_c   1.000
_cell.angle_alpha   90.00
_cell.angle_beta   90.00
_cell.angle_gamma   90.00
#
_symmetry.space_group_name_H-M   'P 1'
#
loop_
_entity.id
_entity.type
_entity.pdbx_description
1 polymer ?
#
loop_
_entity_poly.entity_id
_entity_poly.type
_entity_poly.pdbx_seq_one_letter_code
_entity_poly.pdbx_strand_id
1 'polypeptide(L)'
;MSDPYVVITAMEEAALYGNVQQVVHLCLESEKTSTLLQTLDFIPSQAQKTLIFTSSVAETEVVWKVVESSSVFCLKMHKEMVFNLKSVLEQWKKKLSSGSHIVLALTDDCIPLLAITDATCVIHFSFPSSPKIFGGRLYCMSDHFQSLKEQGSPAEQEDKKTKSVLLLTERNACHAVGILRYLERADAKIPSELYEFTAGVLEAKEDQKARRPLCPYLKAFGFCKDKRICPDRHHINPEIDMPRKLSNEALPVFGYIKIIPCYILNATNYFGRIVAKHVDLYATLNAEMKEYFEDSSNKTAVEKVENFGLYGLAEKTLFYRVQVLEMSRKKDTWAPDNVLVKFIDEGRTGLVTRDQLLHLPESFHNLPPQAVEFIVCRVKPADSEIEWNPKVTRYIHHKIIGKLHDAKVILTLGNTVWIDPMVHITKLSNLKTSVIDYNVRAEILSMGMGIDNPEHIEQLKQLYEGAKMPAFEESLSQNLRPPSAEDAACLQSTQQEDGDSGRGADSRTNSENQKDETLPEDAKDAPIDRTTEPLKSFHPQIKWFQKEDAVILKIRIRNVKDYKCKYFRDRVIFSAWVGEKFYLADMELQANIIKDDCKCVIKNDEPIITLAKERRESWCRLLKRRNPNVAFDFDHWEECEEESHFSKVVNSKTLSCKVAEVIENNDQTSEDDESESE
;
A
#
# COMPACT_ATOMS: atom_id res chain seq x y z
N MET A 1 -22.03 -10.68 29.97
CA MET A 1 -22.76 -10.50 28.69
C MET A 1 -22.57 -11.79 27.92
N SER A 2 -23.62 -12.59 27.85
CA SER A 2 -23.65 -13.94 27.28
C SER A 2 -24.30 -13.88 25.90
N ASP A 3 -23.61 -14.45 24.92
CA ASP A 3 -23.86 -14.51 23.47
C ASP A 3 -23.42 -13.28 22.63
N PRO A 4 -22.33 -13.41 21.84
CA PRO A 4 -21.98 -12.42 20.82
C PRO A 4 -22.97 -12.51 19.64
N TYR A 5 -23.50 -11.37 19.22
CA TYR A 5 -24.30 -11.26 18.01
C TYR A 5 -23.42 -10.87 16.82
N VAL A 6 -23.58 -11.58 15.70
CA VAL A 6 -22.97 -11.20 14.42
C VAL A 6 -24.05 -10.48 13.60
N VAL A 7 -23.80 -9.21 13.27
CA VAL A 7 -24.68 -8.42 12.41
C VAL A 7 -24.01 -8.26 11.05
N ILE A 8 -24.59 -8.89 10.02
CA ILE A 8 -24.10 -8.80 8.64
C ILE A 8 -25.04 -7.90 7.86
N THR A 9 -24.57 -6.71 7.49
CA THR A 9 -25.38 -5.71 6.77
C THR A 9 -25.33 -5.89 5.26
N ALA A 10 -24.31 -6.58 4.74
CA ALA A 10 -24.18 -6.90 3.32
C ALA A 10 -24.86 -8.26 3.06
N MET A 11 -25.90 -8.27 2.23
CA MET A 11 -26.71 -9.47 2.01
C MET A 11 -25.94 -10.58 1.29
N GLU A 12 -25.00 -10.21 0.42
CA GLU A 12 -24.08 -11.14 -0.23
C GLU A 12 -23.14 -11.82 0.77
N GLU A 13 -22.70 -11.11 1.81
CA GLU A 13 -21.90 -11.69 2.91
C GLU A 13 -22.76 -12.58 3.81
N ALA A 14 -24.04 -12.22 4.00
CA ALA A 14 -24.97 -13.04 4.76
C ALA A 14 -25.24 -14.38 4.07
N ALA A 15 -25.30 -14.39 2.73
CA ALA A 15 -25.43 -15.62 1.95
C ALA A 15 -24.19 -16.52 2.04
N LEU A 16 -22.99 -15.95 2.04
CA LEU A 16 -21.75 -16.71 2.30
C LEU A 16 -21.75 -17.30 3.70
N TYR A 17 -22.09 -16.50 4.71
CA TYR A 17 -22.21 -16.96 6.09
C TYR A 17 -23.29 -18.06 6.22
N GLY A 18 -24.39 -17.93 5.49
CA GLY A 18 -25.49 -18.90 5.41
C GLY A 18 -25.21 -20.16 4.59
N ASN A 19 -23.96 -20.36 4.13
CA ASN A 19 -23.51 -21.54 3.39
C ASN A 19 -24.24 -21.77 2.04
N VAL A 20 -24.62 -20.69 1.35
CA VAL A 20 -25.20 -20.76 0.00
C VAL A 20 -24.12 -21.21 -0.99
N GLN A 21 -24.34 -22.36 -1.64
CA GLN A 21 -23.42 -22.89 -2.63
C GLN A 21 -23.38 -21.99 -3.87
N GLN A 22 -22.19 -21.48 -4.21
CA GLN A 22 -21.99 -20.70 -5.42
C GLN A 22 -21.54 -21.61 -6.57
N VAL A 23 -22.22 -21.53 -7.70
CA VAL A 23 -21.93 -22.30 -8.91
C VAL A 23 -21.81 -21.32 -10.07
N VAL A 24 -20.81 -21.51 -10.93
CA VAL A 24 -20.60 -20.69 -12.12
C VAL A 24 -20.57 -21.56 -13.36
N HIS A 25 -21.29 -21.14 -14.40
CA HIS A 25 -21.23 -21.74 -15.73
C HIS A 25 -20.76 -20.68 -16.72
N LEU A 26 -19.60 -20.94 -17.34
CA LEU A 26 -19.10 -20.17 -18.47
C LEU A 26 -19.79 -20.69 -19.73
N CYS A 27 -20.39 -19.80 -20.50
CA CYS A 27 -21.05 -20.13 -21.77
C CYS A 27 -21.01 -18.94 -22.72
N LEU A 28 -21.19 -19.18 -24.02
CA LEU A 28 -21.37 -18.10 -24.99
C LEU A 28 -22.76 -17.47 -24.83
N GLU A 29 -22.91 -16.17 -25.13
CA GLU A 29 -24.22 -15.52 -25.04
C GLU A 29 -25.28 -16.23 -25.92
N SER A 30 -24.87 -16.80 -27.06
CA SER A 30 -25.74 -17.59 -27.94
C SER A 30 -26.21 -18.92 -27.34
N GLU A 31 -25.50 -19.47 -26.35
CA GLU A 31 -25.77 -20.78 -25.73
C GLU A 31 -26.44 -20.65 -24.35
N LYS A 32 -26.68 -19.42 -23.91
CA LYS A 32 -27.13 -19.09 -22.55
C LYS A 32 -28.46 -19.73 -22.16
N THR A 33 -29.42 -19.79 -23.09
CA THR A 33 -30.71 -20.45 -22.89
C THR A 33 -30.57 -21.97 -22.79
N SER A 34 -29.69 -22.58 -23.59
CA SER A 34 -29.36 -24.00 -23.50
C SER A 34 -28.71 -24.34 -22.15
N THR A 35 -27.75 -23.50 -21.73
CA THR A 35 -27.06 -23.64 -20.43
C THR A 35 -28.03 -23.48 -19.26
N LEU A 36 -28.98 -22.54 -19.35
CA LEU A 36 -30.05 -22.40 -18.36
C LEU A 36 -30.86 -23.70 -18.25
N LEU A 37 -31.27 -24.30 -19.37
CA LEU A 37 -32.04 -25.55 -19.34
C LEU A 37 -31.25 -26.71 -18.75
N GLN A 38 -29.95 -26.81 -19.06
CA GLN A 38 -29.06 -27.81 -18.46
C GLN A 38 -28.87 -27.63 -16.94
N THR A 39 -29.06 -26.41 -16.45
CA THR A 39 -28.96 -26.07 -15.01
C THR A 39 -30.21 -26.46 -14.23
N LEU A 40 -31.38 -26.46 -14.88
CA LEU A 40 -32.65 -26.79 -14.23
C LEU A 40 -32.76 -28.30 -13.99
N ASP A 41 -33.23 -28.65 -12.79
CA ASP A 41 -33.48 -30.03 -12.42
C ASP A 41 -34.92 -30.42 -12.74
N PHE A 42 -35.10 -31.18 -13.83
CA PHE A 42 -36.42 -31.61 -14.28
C PHE A 42 -37.04 -32.73 -13.44
N ILE A 43 -36.25 -33.40 -12.59
CA ILE A 43 -36.69 -34.53 -11.78
C ILE A 43 -36.11 -34.39 -10.34
N PRO A 44 -36.49 -33.32 -9.62
CA PRO A 44 -35.85 -33.05 -8.34
C PRO A 44 -36.32 -34.03 -7.28
N SER A 45 -35.39 -34.58 -6.50
CA SER A 45 -35.72 -35.49 -5.39
C SER A 45 -36.52 -34.81 -4.26
N GLN A 46 -36.39 -33.48 -4.14
CA GLN A 46 -37.06 -32.63 -3.17
C GLN A 46 -37.83 -31.51 -3.88
N ALA A 47 -38.73 -30.83 -3.16
CA ALA A 47 -39.40 -29.65 -3.70
C ALA A 47 -38.39 -28.52 -3.97
N GLN A 48 -38.36 -27.99 -5.19
CA GLN A 48 -37.48 -26.89 -5.58
C GLN A 48 -38.26 -25.62 -5.93
N LYS A 49 -37.74 -24.50 -5.44
CA LYS A 49 -38.21 -23.14 -5.75
C LYS A 49 -37.06 -22.35 -6.37
N THR A 50 -37.11 -22.14 -7.69
CA THR A 50 -36.05 -21.46 -8.43
C THR A 50 -36.48 -20.07 -8.87
N LEU A 51 -35.66 -19.07 -8.57
CA LEU A 51 -35.78 -17.72 -9.12
C LEU A 51 -34.79 -17.54 -10.26
N ILE A 52 -35.23 -17.04 -11.42
CA ILE A 52 -34.37 -16.71 -12.55
C ILE A 52 -34.39 -15.19 -12.77
N PHE A 53 -33.29 -14.52 -12.45
CA PHE A 53 -33.17 -13.08 -12.59
C PHE A 53 -32.70 -12.67 -13.98
N THR A 54 -33.45 -11.75 -14.58
CA THR A 54 -33.23 -11.18 -15.92
C THR A 54 -33.10 -9.66 -15.86
N SER A 55 -32.47 -9.05 -16.86
CA SER A 55 -32.18 -7.61 -16.89
C SER A 55 -33.24 -6.77 -17.58
N SER A 56 -34.10 -7.38 -18.41
CA SER A 56 -35.13 -6.68 -19.18
C SER A 56 -36.42 -7.49 -19.29
N VAL A 57 -37.52 -6.79 -19.58
CA VAL A 57 -38.85 -7.38 -19.82
C VAL A 57 -38.78 -8.39 -20.97
N ALA A 58 -38.12 -8.03 -22.08
CA ALA A 58 -37.98 -8.90 -23.24
C ALA A 58 -37.23 -10.20 -22.89
N GLU A 59 -36.18 -10.10 -22.08
CA GLU A 59 -35.41 -11.26 -21.62
C GLU A 59 -36.23 -12.15 -20.67
N THR A 60 -37.02 -11.56 -19.76
CA THR A 60 -37.96 -12.31 -18.92
C THR A 60 -38.95 -13.11 -19.76
N GLU A 61 -39.52 -12.50 -20.81
CA GLU A 61 -40.46 -13.15 -21.72
C GLU A 61 -39.84 -14.32 -22.48
N VAL A 62 -38.60 -14.16 -22.96
CA VAL A 62 -37.87 -15.22 -23.65
C VAL A 62 -37.57 -16.38 -22.69
N VAL A 63 -37.00 -16.09 -21.52
CA VAL A 63 -36.66 -17.10 -20.52
C VAL A 63 -37.91 -17.87 -20.08
N TRP A 64 -39.01 -17.16 -19.81
CA TRP A 64 -40.27 -17.79 -19.43
C TRP A 64 -40.78 -18.77 -20.50
N LYS A 65 -40.82 -18.35 -21.77
CA LYS A 65 -41.24 -19.22 -22.90
C LYS A 65 -40.38 -20.46 -23.03
N VAL A 66 -39.06 -20.31 -22.91
CA VAL A 66 -38.10 -21.43 -23.05
C VAL A 66 -38.28 -22.46 -21.93
N VAL A 67 -38.46 -21.99 -20.69
CA VAL A 67 -38.66 -22.88 -19.53
C VAL A 67 -40.05 -23.56 -19.59
N GLU A 68 -41.09 -22.82 -19.94
CA GLU A 68 -42.45 -23.37 -20.11
C GLU A 68 -42.51 -24.44 -21.20
N SER A 69 -41.80 -24.21 -22.32
CA SER A 69 -41.68 -25.19 -23.42
C SER A 69 -40.95 -26.47 -23.01
N SER A 70 -40.22 -26.45 -21.89
CA SER A 70 -39.44 -27.57 -21.36
C SER A 70 -40.21 -28.35 -20.27
N SER A 71 -41.53 -28.19 -20.20
CA SER A 71 -42.43 -28.89 -19.25
C SER A 71 -42.20 -28.58 -17.76
N VAL A 72 -41.51 -27.48 -17.44
CA VAL A 72 -41.34 -26.99 -16.07
C VAL A 72 -42.39 -25.91 -15.77
N PHE A 73 -43.01 -25.98 -14.60
CA PHE A 73 -44.01 -24.98 -14.19
C PHE A 73 -43.32 -23.64 -13.90
N CYS A 74 -43.49 -22.68 -14.81
CA CYS A 74 -42.80 -21.39 -14.81
C CYS A 74 -43.77 -20.21 -14.70
N LEU A 75 -43.55 -19.38 -13.70
CA LEU A 75 -44.19 -18.09 -13.52
C LEU A 75 -43.30 -16.98 -14.08
N LYS A 76 -43.89 -15.82 -14.35
CA LYS A 76 -43.15 -14.61 -14.73
C LYS A 76 -43.62 -13.38 -13.95
N MET A 77 -42.69 -12.48 -13.69
CA MET A 77 -42.98 -11.17 -13.09
C MET A 77 -41.99 -10.11 -13.57
N HIS A 78 -42.50 -9.01 -14.11
CA HIS A 78 -41.67 -7.85 -14.44
C HIS A 78 -42.45 -6.56 -14.14
N LYS A 79 -41.77 -5.41 -14.26
CA LYS A 79 -42.31 -4.08 -13.89
C LYS A 79 -43.66 -3.71 -14.55
N GLU A 80 -44.01 -4.33 -15.67
CA GLU A 80 -45.26 -4.04 -16.42
C GLU A 80 -46.43 -4.95 -15.97
N MET A 81 -46.19 -5.96 -15.12
CA MET A 81 -47.18 -6.96 -14.68
C MET A 81 -47.75 -6.72 -13.27
N VAL A 82 -47.84 -5.46 -12.83
CA VAL A 82 -48.19 -5.09 -11.44
C VAL A 82 -49.51 -5.74 -10.95
N PHE A 83 -50.50 -5.92 -11.83
CA PHE A 83 -51.79 -6.51 -11.48
C PHE A 83 -51.74 -8.03 -11.21
N ASN A 84 -50.69 -8.73 -11.64
CA ASN A 84 -50.56 -10.18 -11.49
C ASN A 84 -49.86 -10.58 -10.19
N LEU A 85 -49.40 -9.61 -9.37
CA LEU A 85 -48.66 -9.84 -8.13
C LEU A 85 -49.33 -10.83 -7.19
N LYS A 86 -50.63 -10.64 -6.92
CA LYS A 86 -51.38 -11.48 -5.98
C LYS A 86 -51.45 -12.94 -6.46
N SER A 87 -51.73 -13.14 -7.75
CA SER A 87 -51.79 -14.46 -8.36
C SER A 87 -50.44 -15.18 -8.30
N VAL A 88 -49.35 -14.49 -8.63
CA VAL A 88 -48.00 -15.08 -8.58
C VAL A 88 -47.61 -15.46 -7.16
N LEU A 89 -47.88 -14.60 -6.17
CA LEU A 89 -47.59 -14.90 -4.76
C LEU A 89 -48.44 -16.06 -4.22
N GLU A 90 -49.72 -16.13 -4.58
CA GLU A 90 -50.60 -17.25 -4.21
C GLU A 90 -50.08 -18.57 -4.78
N GLN A 91 -49.58 -18.58 -6.01
CA GLN A 91 -48.99 -19.76 -6.63
C GLN A 91 -47.63 -20.13 -6.03
N TRP A 92 -46.76 -19.16 -5.77
CA TRP A 92 -45.46 -19.38 -5.14
C TRP A 92 -45.57 -19.94 -3.71
N LYS A 93 -46.57 -19.49 -2.95
CA LYS A 93 -46.80 -19.93 -1.56
C LYS A 93 -47.45 -21.31 -1.44
N LYS A 94 -47.88 -21.94 -2.53
CA LYS A 94 -48.46 -23.29 -2.47
C LYS A 94 -47.43 -24.27 -1.89
N LYS A 95 -47.89 -25.16 -1.00
CA LYS A 95 -47.06 -26.26 -0.51
C LYS A 95 -46.76 -27.20 -1.68
N LEU A 96 -45.47 -27.40 -1.94
CA LEU A 96 -44.99 -28.29 -2.98
C LEU A 96 -44.80 -29.70 -2.39
N SER A 97 -45.19 -30.72 -3.15
CA SER A 97 -44.83 -32.11 -2.87
C SER A 97 -43.38 -32.38 -3.26
N SER A 98 -42.77 -33.41 -2.68
CA SER A 98 -41.49 -33.94 -3.19
C SER A 98 -41.63 -34.29 -4.68
N GLY A 99 -40.62 -33.97 -5.49
CA GLY A 99 -40.71 -34.11 -6.95
C GLY A 99 -41.23 -32.88 -7.69
N SER A 100 -41.70 -31.84 -6.99
CA SER A 100 -42.26 -30.64 -7.64
C SER A 100 -41.23 -29.52 -7.79
N HIS A 101 -41.17 -28.92 -8.99
CA HIS A 101 -40.34 -27.77 -9.30
C HIS A 101 -41.19 -26.58 -9.71
N ILE A 102 -41.06 -25.46 -9.02
CA ILE A 102 -41.62 -24.17 -9.44
C ILE A 102 -40.48 -23.21 -9.80
N VAL A 103 -40.63 -22.56 -10.95
CA VAL A 103 -39.71 -21.55 -11.43
C VAL A 103 -40.43 -20.22 -11.51
N LEU A 104 -39.76 -19.13 -11.16
CA LEU A 104 -40.24 -17.77 -11.39
C LEU A 104 -39.14 -16.96 -12.09
N ALA A 105 -39.40 -16.56 -13.33
CA ALA A 105 -38.55 -15.63 -14.08
C ALA A 105 -38.94 -14.19 -13.73
N LEU A 106 -37.96 -13.35 -13.36
CA LEU A 106 -38.25 -11.98 -12.93
C LEU A 106 -37.15 -10.96 -13.20
N THR A 107 -37.54 -9.68 -13.16
CA THR A 107 -36.63 -8.53 -13.14
C THR A 107 -36.36 -8.05 -11.70
N ASP A 108 -35.20 -7.42 -11.47
CA ASP A 108 -34.77 -6.99 -10.14
C ASP A 108 -35.75 -6.05 -9.41
N ASP A 109 -36.46 -5.20 -10.15
CA ASP A 109 -37.44 -4.24 -9.59
C ASP A 109 -38.58 -4.93 -8.82
N CYS A 110 -38.82 -6.21 -9.07
CA CYS A 110 -39.90 -6.97 -8.46
C CYS A 110 -39.51 -7.55 -7.08
N ILE A 111 -38.22 -7.59 -6.74
CA ILE A 111 -37.73 -8.19 -5.47
C ILE A 111 -38.41 -7.57 -4.24
N PRO A 112 -38.46 -6.23 -4.07
CA PRO A 112 -39.06 -5.64 -2.87
C PRO A 112 -40.56 -5.90 -2.75
N LEU A 113 -41.26 -6.05 -3.88
CA LEU A 113 -42.71 -6.28 -3.93
C LEU A 113 -43.08 -7.73 -3.58
N LEU A 114 -42.24 -8.68 -3.98
CA LEU A 114 -42.49 -10.10 -3.79
C LEU A 114 -42.13 -10.58 -2.38
N ALA A 115 -41.09 -9.99 -1.76
CA ALA A 115 -40.60 -10.37 -0.43
C ALA A 115 -40.41 -11.89 -0.26
N ILE A 116 -39.93 -12.55 -1.31
CA ILE A 116 -39.62 -13.99 -1.30
C ILE A 116 -38.36 -14.21 -0.48
N THR A 117 -38.38 -15.20 0.41
CA THR A 117 -37.27 -15.58 1.29
C THR A 117 -37.01 -17.10 1.30
N ASP A 118 -37.93 -17.88 0.71
CA ASP A 118 -37.94 -19.34 0.74
C ASP A 118 -37.48 -20.01 -0.57
N ALA A 119 -36.78 -19.27 -1.45
CA ALA A 119 -36.22 -19.85 -2.66
C ALA A 119 -35.09 -20.84 -2.31
N THR A 120 -35.02 -21.97 -3.02
CA THR A 120 -33.95 -22.97 -2.84
C THR A 120 -32.82 -22.78 -3.86
N CYS A 121 -33.10 -22.10 -4.97
CA CYS A 121 -32.13 -21.81 -6.01
C CYS A 121 -32.36 -20.42 -6.59
N VAL A 122 -31.28 -19.70 -6.83
CA VAL A 122 -31.26 -18.42 -7.54
C VAL A 122 -30.34 -18.56 -8.75
N ILE A 123 -30.88 -18.33 -9.94
CA ILE A 123 -30.12 -18.31 -11.20
C ILE A 123 -30.00 -16.87 -11.67
N HIS A 124 -28.76 -16.39 -11.78
CA HIS A 124 -28.43 -15.10 -12.36
C HIS A 124 -28.28 -15.30 -13.87
N PHE A 125 -29.40 -15.28 -14.59
CA PHE A 125 -29.37 -15.35 -16.05
C PHE A 125 -28.72 -14.09 -16.60
N SER A 126 -29.09 -12.92 -16.10
CA SER A 126 -28.38 -11.65 -16.40
C SER A 126 -27.61 -11.18 -15.19
N PHE A 127 -26.45 -10.59 -15.42
CA PHE A 127 -25.59 -10.12 -14.34
C PHE A 127 -26.21 -8.91 -13.62
N PRO A 128 -26.19 -8.86 -12.27
CA PRO A 128 -26.70 -7.72 -11.53
C PRO A 128 -25.84 -6.48 -11.78
N SER A 129 -26.48 -5.32 -11.92
CA SER A 129 -25.79 -4.04 -12.17
C SER A 129 -25.01 -3.51 -10.96
N SER A 130 -25.26 -4.04 -9.76
CA SER A 130 -24.51 -3.67 -8.54
C SER A 130 -24.44 -4.81 -7.51
N PRO A 131 -23.43 -4.81 -6.62
CA PRO A 131 -23.34 -5.78 -5.51
C PRO A 131 -24.56 -5.78 -4.59
N LYS A 132 -25.21 -4.62 -4.39
CA LYS A 132 -26.43 -4.50 -3.59
C LYS A 132 -27.59 -5.31 -4.20
N ILE A 133 -27.75 -5.27 -5.52
CA ILE A 133 -28.77 -6.06 -6.23
C ILE A 133 -28.41 -7.54 -6.15
N PHE A 134 -27.14 -7.89 -6.36
CA PHE A 134 -26.66 -9.27 -6.21
C PHE A 134 -27.00 -9.83 -4.82
N GLY A 135 -26.67 -9.10 -3.76
CA GLY A 135 -27.03 -9.47 -2.39
C GLY A 135 -28.55 -9.59 -2.18
N GLY A 136 -29.33 -8.66 -2.75
CA GLY A 136 -30.80 -8.71 -2.70
C GLY A 136 -31.38 -9.98 -3.35
N ARG A 137 -30.83 -10.42 -4.49
CA ARG A 137 -31.20 -11.69 -5.15
C ARG A 137 -30.89 -12.89 -4.25
N LEU A 138 -29.71 -12.89 -3.61
CA LEU A 138 -29.30 -13.98 -2.71
C LEU A 138 -30.15 -14.03 -1.43
N TYR A 139 -30.57 -12.87 -0.93
CA TYR A 139 -31.45 -12.75 0.24
C TYR A 139 -32.81 -13.43 0.03
N CYS A 140 -33.22 -13.66 -1.22
CA CYS A 140 -34.42 -14.44 -1.52
C CYS A 140 -34.37 -15.90 -1.06
N MET A 141 -33.21 -16.37 -0.60
CA MET A 141 -32.99 -17.71 -0.02
C MET A 141 -32.77 -17.68 1.51
N SER A 142 -33.01 -16.54 2.16
CA SER A 142 -32.64 -16.30 3.58
C SER A 142 -33.30 -17.26 4.58
N ASP A 143 -34.48 -17.81 4.29
CA ASP A 143 -35.13 -18.81 5.16
C ASP A 143 -34.34 -20.13 5.23
N HIS A 144 -33.42 -20.36 4.29
CA HIS A 144 -32.60 -21.56 4.20
C HIS A 144 -31.12 -21.33 4.57
N PHE A 145 -30.78 -20.14 5.07
CA PHE A 145 -29.41 -19.85 5.51
C PHE A 145 -29.06 -20.71 6.73
N GLN A 146 -28.03 -21.53 6.59
CA GLN A 146 -27.62 -22.46 7.64
C GLN A 146 -26.76 -21.75 8.68
N SER A 147 -27.05 -21.99 9.96
CA SER A 147 -26.17 -21.57 11.06
C SER A 147 -25.03 -22.57 11.24
N LEU A 148 -23.82 -22.08 11.54
CA LEU A 148 -22.64 -22.91 11.84
C LEU A 148 -22.87 -23.95 12.95
N LYS A 149 -23.89 -23.77 13.79
CA LYS A 149 -24.25 -24.69 14.88
C LYS A 149 -25.07 -25.91 14.43
N GLU A 150 -25.60 -25.91 13.20
CA GLU A 150 -26.53 -26.93 12.69
C GLU A 150 -25.89 -27.88 11.66
N GLN A 151 -24.56 -27.90 11.56
CA GLN A 151 -23.85 -28.81 10.66
C GLN A 151 -24.00 -30.27 11.13
N GLY A 152 -25.03 -30.96 10.61
CA GLY A 152 -25.18 -32.42 10.65
C GLY A 152 -24.13 -33.15 9.81
N SER A 153 -24.33 -34.44 9.54
CA SER A 153 -23.38 -35.28 8.80
C SER A 153 -23.15 -34.79 7.35
N PRO A 154 -21.93 -34.90 6.79
CA PRO A 154 -21.59 -34.37 5.46
C PRO A 154 -22.41 -34.94 4.29
N ALA A 155 -22.80 -36.22 4.38
CA ALA A 155 -23.48 -36.95 3.32
C ALA A 155 -24.97 -36.56 3.16
N GLU A 156 -25.61 -36.03 4.21
CA GLU A 156 -27.01 -35.54 4.15
C GLU A 156 -27.09 -34.06 3.72
N GLN A 157 -25.96 -33.35 3.66
CA GLN A 157 -25.88 -31.92 3.37
C GLN A 157 -25.73 -31.59 1.88
N GLU A 158 -25.10 -32.45 1.06
CA GLU A 158 -24.89 -32.14 -0.37
C GLU A 158 -26.19 -31.95 -1.15
N ASP A 159 -27.24 -32.71 -0.82
CA ASP A 159 -28.55 -32.64 -1.49
C ASP A 159 -29.48 -31.53 -0.96
N LYS A 160 -29.11 -30.83 0.13
CA LYS A 160 -29.94 -29.80 0.79
C LYS A 160 -29.39 -28.38 0.69
N LYS A 161 -28.24 -28.17 0.03
CA LYS A 161 -27.66 -26.82 -0.08
C LYS A 161 -28.44 -25.95 -1.06
N THR A 162 -28.80 -24.75 -0.62
CA THR A 162 -29.30 -23.71 -1.51
C THR A 162 -28.22 -23.28 -2.49
N LYS A 163 -28.62 -23.08 -3.75
CA LYS A 163 -27.69 -22.83 -4.86
C LYS A 163 -27.87 -21.44 -5.44
N SER A 164 -26.77 -20.75 -5.65
CA SER A 164 -26.68 -19.53 -6.46
C SER A 164 -25.89 -19.86 -7.72
N VAL A 165 -26.55 -19.86 -8.86
CA VAL A 165 -25.95 -20.22 -10.15
C VAL A 165 -25.76 -18.97 -10.99
N LEU A 166 -24.52 -18.71 -11.40
CA LEU A 166 -24.11 -17.58 -12.22
C LEU A 166 -23.86 -18.06 -13.65
N LEU A 167 -24.66 -17.57 -14.61
CA LEU A 167 -24.40 -17.79 -16.03
C LEU A 167 -23.52 -16.65 -16.54
N LEU A 168 -22.24 -16.92 -16.73
CA LEU A 168 -21.24 -15.93 -17.11
C LEU A 168 -20.92 -16.05 -18.60
N THR A 169 -21.08 -14.95 -19.34
CA THR A 169 -20.78 -14.87 -20.76
C THR A 169 -19.69 -13.83 -21.06
N GLU A 170 -19.23 -13.80 -22.30
CA GLU A 170 -18.26 -12.81 -22.79
C GLU A 170 -18.74 -11.36 -22.62
N ARG A 171 -20.06 -11.12 -22.60
CA ARG A 171 -20.65 -9.78 -22.37
C ARG A 171 -20.48 -9.29 -20.93
N ASN A 172 -20.11 -10.17 -20.00
CA ASN A 172 -19.97 -9.84 -18.58
C ASN A 172 -18.50 -9.66 -18.15
N ALA A 173 -17.59 -9.48 -19.09
CA ALA A 173 -16.15 -9.29 -18.83
C ALA A 173 -15.84 -8.25 -17.75
N CYS A 174 -16.60 -7.15 -17.68
CA CYS A 174 -16.40 -6.11 -16.68
C CYS A 174 -16.55 -6.62 -15.23
N HIS A 175 -17.41 -7.62 -15.01
CA HIS A 175 -17.72 -8.21 -13.70
C HIS A 175 -16.84 -9.43 -13.34
N ALA A 176 -16.23 -10.09 -14.32
CA ALA A 176 -15.49 -11.36 -14.16
C ALA A 176 -14.50 -11.36 -12.98
N VAL A 177 -13.70 -10.30 -12.84
CA VAL A 177 -12.71 -10.14 -11.76
C VAL A 177 -13.37 -10.13 -10.38
N GLY A 178 -14.50 -9.44 -10.24
CA GLY A 178 -15.24 -9.37 -8.98
C GLY A 178 -15.89 -10.70 -8.61
N ILE A 179 -16.39 -11.42 -9.61
CA ILE A 179 -16.98 -12.75 -9.47
C ILE A 179 -15.95 -13.75 -9.02
N LEU A 180 -14.79 -13.82 -9.70
CA LEU A 180 -13.72 -14.73 -9.34
C LEU A 180 -13.34 -14.54 -7.87
N ARG A 181 -13.17 -13.29 -7.43
CA ARG A 181 -12.88 -12.97 -6.02
C ARG A 181 -13.98 -13.40 -5.06
N TYR A 182 -15.24 -13.26 -5.46
CA TYR A 182 -16.38 -13.70 -4.64
C TYR A 182 -16.42 -15.23 -4.53
N LEU A 183 -16.18 -15.95 -5.63
CA LEU A 183 -16.13 -17.41 -5.67
C LEU A 183 -14.94 -17.97 -4.87
N GLU A 184 -13.76 -17.35 -4.96
CA GLU A 184 -12.56 -17.71 -4.18
C GLU A 184 -12.87 -17.64 -2.66
N ARG A 185 -13.66 -16.65 -2.23
CA ARG A 185 -14.09 -16.49 -0.84
C ARG A 185 -15.21 -17.45 -0.43
N ALA A 186 -16.00 -17.90 -1.40
CA ALA A 186 -17.11 -18.83 -1.18
C ALA A 186 -16.66 -20.30 -1.12
N ASP A 187 -15.35 -20.58 -1.24
CA ASP A 187 -14.79 -21.92 -1.39
C ASP A 187 -15.50 -22.72 -2.52
N ALA A 188 -15.87 -22.01 -3.59
CA ALA A 188 -16.59 -22.57 -4.72
C ALA A 188 -15.64 -23.34 -5.64
N LYS A 189 -16.18 -24.34 -6.36
CA LYS A 189 -15.45 -25.02 -7.43
C LYS A 189 -15.36 -24.07 -8.63
N ILE A 190 -14.19 -23.52 -8.87
CA ILE A 190 -13.93 -22.54 -9.94
C ILE A 190 -13.31 -23.25 -11.16
N PRO A 191 -13.91 -23.17 -12.35
CA PRO A 191 -13.32 -23.69 -13.59
C PRO A 191 -12.02 -22.97 -13.97
N SER A 192 -11.04 -23.70 -14.52
CA SER A 192 -9.76 -23.14 -15.00
C SER A 192 -9.96 -22.06 -16.06
N GLU A 193 -10.97 -22.23 -16.91
CA GLU A 193 -11.36 -21.31 -17.96
C GLU A 193 -11.75 -19.94 -17.39
N LEU A 194 -12.27 -19.87 -16.15
CA LEU A 194 -12.59 -18.60 -15.52
C LEU A 194 -11.32 -17.83 -15.13
N TYR A 195 -10.28 -18.53 -14.68
CA TYR A 195 -8.99 -17.91 -14.36
C TYR A 195 -8.35 -17.34 -15.61
N GLU A 196 -8.35 -18.10 -16.71
CA GLU A 196 -7.82 -17.65 -18.01
C GLU A 196 -8.61 -16.46 -18.56
N PHE A 197 -9.94 -16.54 -18.56
CA PHE A 197 -10.81 -15.44 -18.98
C PHE A 197 -10.55 -14.18 -18.15
N THR A 198 -10.46 -14.31 -16.83
CA THR A 198 -10.19 -13.19 -15.93
C THR A 198 -8.79 -12.61 -16.13
N ALA A 199 -7.78 -13.44 -16.45
CA ALA A 199 -6.43 -12.99 -16.74
C ALA A 199 -6.41 -12.09 -17.99
N GLY A 200 -7.08 -12.50 -19.09
CA GLY A 200 -7.21 -11.68 -20.30
C GLY A 200 -7.95 -10.37 -20.05
N VAL A 201 -9.02 -10.39 -19.23
CA VAL A 201 -9.73 -9.17 -18.82
C VAL A 201 -8.81 -8.22 -18.03
N LEU A 202 -7.98 -8.76 -17.13
CA LEU A 202 -7.04 -7.96 -16.34
C LEU A 202 -5.94 -7.34 -17.20
N GLU A 203 -5.44 -8.06 -18.20
CA GLU A 203 -4.47 -7.55 -19.17
C GLU A 203 -5.06 -6.41 -20.00
N ALA A 204 -6.25 -6.59 -20.59
CA ALA A 204 -6.93 -5.52 -21.32
C ALA A 204 -7.24 -4.29 -20.44
N LYS A 205 -7.63 -4.50 -19.18
CA LYS A 205 -7.82 -3.41 -18.21
C LYS A 205 -6.50 -2.71 -17.88
N GLU A 206 -5.39 -3.42 -17.87
CA GLU A 206 -4.06 -2.86 -17.59
C GLU A 206 -3.58 -2.00 -18.77
N ASP A 207 -3.82 -2.43 -20.01
CA ASP A 207 -3.51 -1.65 -21.21
C ASP A 207 -4.28 -0.33 -21.27
N GLN A 208 -5.55 -0.32 -20.84
CA GLN A 208 -6.36 0.90 -20.71
C GLN A 208 -5.78 1.90 -19.69
N LYS A 209 -4.89 1.46 -18.79
CA LYS A 209 -4.22 2.32 -17.81
C LYS A 209 -2.88 2.87 -18.32
N ALA A 210 -2.49 2.65 -19.57
CA ALA A 210 -1.16 3.03 -20.08
C ALA A 210 -0.74 4.50 -19.82
N ARG A 211 -1.70 5.43 -19.72
CA ARG A 211 -1.46 6.86 -19.40
C ARG A 211 -1.71 7.25 -17.94
N ARG A 212 -2.18 6.32 -17.10
CA ARG A 212 -2.35 6.53 -15.65
C ARG A 212 -0.98 6.62 -14.98
N PRO A 213 -0.88 7.22 -13.78
CA PRO A 213 0.36 7.16 -13.01
C PRO A 213 0.70 5.71 -12.65
N LEU A 214 2.00 5.43 -12.50
CA LEU A 214 2.47 4.14 -12.00
C LEU A 214 2.01 3.95 -10.56
N CYS A 215 1.48 2.77 -10.24
CA CYS A 215 0.90 2.43 -8.95
C CYS A 215 1.85 2.82 -7.79
N PRO A 216 1.40 3.63 -6.82
CA PRO A 216 2.26 4.11 -5.73
C PRO A 216 2.79 2.97 -4.86
N TYR A 217 2.04 1.87 -4.73
CA TYR A 217 2.46 0.70 -3.94
C TYR A 217 3.48 -0.16 -4.67
N LEU A 218 3.30 -0.33 -5.98
CA LEU A 218 4.31 -0.94 -6.82
C LEU A 218 5.62 -0.15 -6.72
N LYS A 219 5.55 1.19 -6.77
CA LYS A 219 6.70 2.06 -6.60
C LYS A 219 7.34 1.96 -5.22
N ALA A 220 6.55 1.86 -4.16
CA ALA A 220 7.06 1.87 -2.78
C ALA A 220 7.61 0.52 -2.31
N PHE A 221 7.06 -0.59 -2.83
CA PHE A 221 7.29 -1.93 -2.29
C PHE A 221 7.71 -2.97 -3.33
N GLY A 222 7.63 -2.65 -4.63
CA GLY A 222 7.87 -3.61 -5.72
C GLY A 222 6.66 -4.50 -6.05
N PHE A 223 5.53 -4.36 -5.35
CA PHE A 223 4.31 -5.11 -5.62
C PHE A 223 3.05 -4.33 -5.21
N CYS A 224 1.90 -4.72 -5.76
CA CYS A 224 0.58 -4.20 -5.40
C CYS A 224 -0.31 -5.37 -4.96
N LYS A 225 -0.77 -5.36 -3.71
CA LYS A 225 -1.63 -6.43 -3.16
C LYS A 225 -2.95 -6.56 -3.93
N ASP A 226 -3.54 -5.42 -4.27
CA ASP A 226 -4.84 -5.32 -4.91
C ASP A 226 -4.73 -5.03 -6.41
N LYS A 227 -3.74 -5.63 -7.10
CA LYS A 227 -3.49 -5.42 -8.55
C LYS A 227 -4.78 -5.55 -9.39
N ARG A 228 -5.66 -6.49 -9.02
CA ARG A 228 -6.92 -6.78 -9.71
C ARG A 228 -7.92 -5.61 -9.75
N ILE A 229 -7.87 -4.70 -8.77
CA ILE A 229 -8.80 -3.56 -8.64
C ILE A 229 -8.09 -2.20 -8.60
N CYS A 230 -6.76 -2.19 -8.69
CA CYS A 230 -5.98 -0.97 -8.60
C CYS A 230 -6.23 -0.08 -9.85
N PRO A 231 -6.53 1.22 -9.65
CA PRO A 231 -6.87 2.14 -10.73
C PRO A 231 -5.63 2.61 -11.53
N ASP A 232 -4.44 2.44 -10.95
CA ASP A 232 -3.17 2.85 -11.51
C ASP A 232 -2.53 1.72 -12.32
N ARG A 233 -1.59 2.08 -13.19
CA ARG A 233 -0.88 1.08 -14.00
C ARG A 233 0.22 0.39 -13.20
N HIS A 234 0.57 -0.80 -13.65
CA HIS A 234 1.59 -1.70 -13.14
C HIS A 234 2.64 -2.03 -14.21
N HIS A 235 2.41 -1.64 -15.47
CA HIS A 235 3.41 -1.74 -16.54
C HIS A 235 4.14 -0.42 -16.72
N ILE A 236 5.46 -0.50 -16.93
CA ILE A 236 6.28 0.65 -17.30
C ILE A 236 5.97 1.00 -18.76
N ASN A 237 5.76 2.28 -19.02
CA ASN A 237 5.50 2.80 -20.35
C ASN A 237 6.69 3.65 -20.81
N PRO A 238 7.51 3.18 -21.78
CA PRO A 238 8.69 3.88 -22.26
C PRO A 238 8.44 5.30 -22.79
N GLU A 239 7.22 5.65 -23.19
CA GLU A 239 6.93 7.00 -23.69
C GLU A 239 6.86 8.04 -22.57
N ILE A 240 6.42 7.64 -21.36
CA ILE A 240 6.16 8.56 -20.24
C ILE A 240 7.09 8.35 -19.05
N ASP A 241 7.74 7.18 -18.96
CA ASP A 241 8.63 6.80 -17.85
C ASP A 241 10.11 7.06 -18.13
N MET A 242 10.44 7.66 -19.27
CA MET A 242 11.80 8.13 -19.51
C MET A 242 12.19 9.19 -18.47
N PRO A 243 13.42 9.13 -17.92
CA PRO A 243 13.89 10.10 -16.94
C PRO A 243 13.65 11.54 -17.42
N ARG A 244 12.95 12.32 -16.59
CA ARG A 244 12.63 13.72 -16.89
C ARG A 244 13.92 14.53 -17.03
N LYS A 245 13.92 15.53 -17.91
CA LYS A 245 15.00 16.53 -17.96
C LYS A 245 14.80 17.62 -16.91
N LEU A 246 15.85 17.94 -16.16
CA LEU A 246 15.96 19.04 -15.21
C LEU A 246 16.98 20.05 -15.77
N SER A 247 16.50 21.24 -16.16
CA SER A 247 17.34 22.38 -16.60
C SER A 247 18.46 22.00 -17.59
N ASN A 248 18.11 21.19 -18.61
CA ASN A 248 18.96 20.64 -19.69
C ASN A 248 19.68 19.31 -19.42
N GLU A 249 19.76 18.84 -18.18
CA GLU A 249 20.33 17.52 -17.85
C GLU A 249 19.22 16.52 -17.54
N ALA A 250 19.34 15.26 -17.97
CA ALA A 250 18.40 14.23 -17.54
C ALA A 250 18.55 13.99 -16.02
N LEU A 251 17.46 13.62 -15.33
CA LEU A 251 17.56 13.14 -13.97
C LEU A 251 18.59 12.00 -13.92
N PRO A 252 19.51 12.00 -12.95
CA PRO A 252 20.56 11.00 -12.88
C PRO A 252 19.92 9.62 -12.73
N VAL A 253 20.32 8.71 -13.61
CA VAL A 253 19.81 7.33 -13.62
C VAL A 253 20.55 6.46 -12.60
N PHE A 254 21.78 6.86 -12.26
CA PHE A 254 22.63 6.22 -11.26
C PHE A 254 23.62 7.23 -10.65
N GLY A 255 24.21 6.90 -9.50
CA GLY A 255 25.27 7.68 -8.86
C GLY A 255 24.84 8.39 -7.58
N TYR A 256 25.63 9.37 -7.13
CA TYR A 256 25.35 10.11 -5.89
C TYR A 256 24.84 11.51 -6.16
N ILE A 257 23.76 11.87 -5.49
CA ILE A 257 23.11 13.18 -5.57
C ILE A 257 22.97 13.80 -4.18
N LYS A 258 22.79 15.12 -4.18
CA LYS A 258 22.39 15.84 -2.98
C LYS A 258 20.95 16.25 -3.09
N ILE A 259 20.18 15.98 -2.04
CA ILE A 259 18.74 16.22 -2.01
C ILE A 259 18.33 17.04 -0.80
N ILE A 260 17.35 17.91 -1.00
CA ILE A 260 16.64 18.60 0.07
C ILE A 260 15.17 18.19 -0.01
N PRO A 261 14.67 17.36 0.92
CA PRO A 261 13.25 17.04 1.01
C PRO A 261 12.44 18.29 1.34
N CYS A 262 11.39 18.57 0.57
CA CYS A 262 10.52 19.73 0.70
C CYS A 262 9.11 19.36 1.14
N TYR A 263 8.63 18.16 0.80
CA TYR A 263 7.33 17.67 1.21
C TYR A 263 7.39 16.17 1.48
N ILE A 264 6.96 15.74 2.67
CA ILE A 264 7.06 14.34 3.10
C ILE A 264 5.68 13.72 3.02
N LEU A 265 5.48 12.82 2.05
CA LEU A 265 4.19 12.14 1.87
C LEU A 265 4.01 11.04 2.91
N ASN A 266 5.05 10.21 3.11
CA ASN A 266 5.10 9.18 4.14
C ASN A 266 6.55 8.85 4.52
N ALA A 267 6.75 7.81 5.33
CA ALA A 267 8.08 7.43 5.81
C ALA A 267 9.11 7.13 4.71
N THR A 268 8.69 6.69 3.52
CA THR A 268 9.58 6.32 2.42
C THR A 268 9.43 7.18 1.16
N ASN A 269 8.34 7.93 1.01
CA ASN A 269 8.06 8.74 -0.17
C ASN A 269 8.04 10.24 0.17
N TYR A 270 8.85 11.01 -0.55
CA TYR A 270 9.01 12.45 -0.37
C TYR A 270 9.14 13.15 -1.72
N PHE A 271 8.73 14.41 -1.78
CA PHE A 271 9.14 15.32 -2.83
C PHE A 271 10.24 16.25 -2.32
N GLY A 272 11.18 16.56 -3.18
CA GLY A 272 12.28 17.45 -2.85
C GLY A 272 13.01 17.97 -4.09
N ARG A 273 14.11 18.67 -3.84
CA ARG A 273 14.95 19.24 -4.90
C ARG A 273 16.31 18.54 -4.93
N ILE A 274 16.85 18.37 -6.13
CA ILE A 274 18.25 17.97 -6.33
C ILE A 274 19.11 19.23 -6.33
N VAL A 275 20.13 19.28 -5.48
CA VAL A 275 21.05 20.41 -5.40
C VAL A 275 22.28 20.10 -6.26
N ALA A 276 22.38 20.75 -7.41
CA ALA A 276 23.53 20.61 -8.33
C ALA A 276 24.82 21.15 -7.71
N LYS A 277 25.98 20.67 -8.18
CA LYS A 277 27.29 20.98 -7.59
C LYS A 277 27.74 22.45 -7.74
N HIS A 278 27.16 23.20 -8.69
CA HIS A 278 27.69 24.51 -9.08
C HIS A 278 26.76 25.70 -8.74
N VAL A 279 25.43 25.59 -8.90
CA VAL A 279 24.46 26.65 -8.56
C VAL A 279 23.08 26.05 -8.22
N ASP A 280 22.44 26.50 -7.13
CA ASP A 280 21.02 26.19 -6.84
C ASP A 280 20.12 27.20 -7.58
N LEU A 281 19.73 26.86 -8.82
CA LEU A 281 18.90 27.71 -9.68
C LEU A 281 17.54 28.04 -9.05
N TYR A 282 16.98 27.14 -8.24
CA TYR A 282 15.73 27.39 -7.55
C TYR A 282 15.90 28.42 -6.44
N ALA A 283 17.02 28.39 -5.70
CA ALA A 283 17.28 29.39 -4.68
C ALA A 283 17.33 30.81 -5.28
N THR A 284 17.96 30.96 -6.44
CA THR A 284 17.95 32.22 -7.21
C THR A 284 16.52 32.62 -7.62
N LEU A 285 15.79 31.72 -8.26
CA LEU A 285 14.39 31.97 -8.67
C LEU A 285 13.51 32.39 -7.48
N ASN A 286 13.63 31.68 -6.36
CA ASN A 286 12.83 31.93 -5.16
C ASN A 286 13.16 33.31 -4.55
N ALA A 287 14.42 33.75 -4.60
CA ALA A 287 14.81 35.09 -4.18
C ALA A 287 14.24 36.18 -5.11
N GLU A 288 14.37 36.01 -6.42
CA GLU A 288 13.83 36.94 -7.43
C GLU A 288 12.30 37.03 -7.37
N MET A 289 11.60 35.89 -7.23
CA MET A 289 10.14 35.86 -7.06
C MET A 289 9.71 36.59 -5.79
N LYS A 290 10.44 36.39 -4.69
CA LYS A 290 10.15 37.06 -3.42
C LYS A 290 10.30 38.57 -3.56
N GLU A 291 11.40 39.05 -4.14
CA GLU A 291 11.64 40.47 -4.40
C GLU A 291 10.54 41.06 -5.30
N TYR A 292 10.16 40.35 -6.36
CA TYR A 292 9.12 40.78 -7.29
C TYR A 292 7.74 40.93 -6.63
N PHE A 293 7.31 39.93 -5.85
CA PHE A 293 6.00 39.96 -5.19
C PHE A 293 6.01 40.66 -3.83
N GLU A 294 7.14 41.16 -3.33
CA GLU A 294 7.15 42.07 -2.17
C GLU A 294 6.46 43.40 -2.49
N ASP A 295 6.55 43.87 -3.73
CA ASP A 295 5.77 45.00 -4.22
C ASP A 295 4.29 44.61 -4.42
N SER A 296 3.39 45.25 -3.66
CA SER A 296 1.95 45.02 -3.73
C SER A 296 1.35 45.31 -5.11
N SER A 297 1.97 46.18 -5.92
CA SER A 297 1.50 46.49 -7.27
C SER A 297 1.66 45.32 -8.24
N ASN A 298 2.56 44.38 -7.94
CA ASN A 298 2.80 43.17 -8.74
C ASN A 298 1.88 42.00 -8.36
N LYS A 299 1.04 42.15 -7.32
CA LYS A 299 0.09 41.11 -6.86
C LYS A 299 -1.24 41.22 -7.62
N THR A 300 -1.18 41.06 -8.93
CA THR A 300 -2.36 41.13 -9.79
C THR A 300 -3.11 39.79 -9.77
N ALA A 301 -4.38 39.83 -9.37
CA ALA A 301 -5.26 38.68 -9.40
C ALA A 301 -5.57 38.24 -10.85
N VAL A 302 -5.78 36.94 -11.04
CA VAL A 302 -6.06 36.36 -12.35
C VAL A 302 -7.56 36.41 -12.65
N GLU A 303 -7.95 37.03 -13.77
CA GLU A 303 -9.36 37.08 -14.21
C GLU A 303 -9.85 35.74 -14.77
N LYS A 304 -9.03 35.10 -15.60
CA LYS A 304 -9.34 33.83 -16.27
C LYS A 304 -8.30 32.77 -15.92
N VAL A 305 -8.78 31.69 -15.29
CA VAL A 305 -7.94 30.53 -14.93
C VAL A 305 -8.10 29.44 -15.98
N GLU A 306 -6.98 28.88 -16.41
CA GLU A 306 -6.91 27.83 -17.42
C GLU A 306 -6.37 26.53 -16.82
N ASN A 307 -6.94 25.39 -17.22
CA ASN A 307 -6.45 24.09 -16.81
C ASN A 307 -5.01 23.91 -17.31
N PHE A 308 -4.14 23.40 -16.46
CA PHE A 308 -2.71 23.23 -16.68
C PHE A 308 -1.88 24.52 -16.82
N GLY A 309 -2.50 25.70 -16.65
CA GLY A 309 -1.80 26.99 -16.61
C GLY A 309 -0.91 27.17 -15.38
N LEU A 310 0.13 28.00 -15.52
CA LEU A 310 1.09 28.33 -14.46
C LEU A 310 0.78 29.70 -13.83
N TYR A 311 0.84 29.74 -12.50
CA TYR A 311 0.46 30.91 -11.71
C TYR A 311 1.39 31.11 -10.52
N GLY A 312 1.43 32.33 -10.01
CA GLY A 312 1.99 32.64 -8.71
C GLY A 312 0.96 32.38 -7.61
N LEU A 313 1.41 31.96 -6.43
CA LEU A 313 0.55 31.86 -5.25
C LEU A 313 1.29 32.38 -4.03
N ALA A 314 0.63 33.26 -3.28
CA ALA A 314 1.15 33.78 -2.02
C ALA A 314 0.56 33.00 -0.85
N GLU A 315 1.42 32.38 -0.04
CA GLU A 315 1.05 31.77 1.22
C GLU A 315 1.87 32.41 2.34
N LYS A 316 1.22 33.27 3.13
CA LYS A 316 1.87 34.13 4.13
C LYS A 316 2.96 35.01 3.48
N THR A 317 4.23 34.75 3.79
CA THR A 317 5.40 35.48 3.29
C THR A 317 6.16 34.73 2.20
N LEU A 318 5.62 33.58 1.75
CA LEU A 318 6.24 32.72 0.76
C LEU A 318 5.45 32.78 -0.55
N PHE A 319 6.18 32.69 -1.66
CA PHE A 319 5.60 32.72 -3.00
C PHE A 319 5.97 31.43 -3.73
N TYR A 320 4.98 30.86 -4.40
CA TYR A 320 5.10 29.57 -5.06
C TYR A 320 4.69 29.66 -6.51
N ARG A 321 5.36 28.86 -7.35
CA ARG A 321 4.83 28.53 -8.67
C ARG A 321 3.87 27.37 -8.54
N VAL A 322 2.65 27.56 -9.02
CA VAL A 322 1.61 26.54 -8.98
C VAL A 322 1.06 26.28 -10.37
N GLN A 323 0.69 25.03 -10.63
CA GLN A 323 -0.01 24.63 -11.84
C GLN A 323 -1.44 24.22 -11.50
N VAL A 324 -2.42 24.73 -12.24
CA VAL A 324 -3.83 24.35 -12.06
C VAL A 324 -4.04 22.94 -12.64
N LEU A 325 -4.63 22.05 -11.84
CA LEU A 325 -4.96 20.68 -12.27
C LEU A 325 -6.42 20.58 -12.69
N GLU A 326 -7.33 21.10 -11.86
CA GLU A 326 -8.77 20.99 -12.07
C GLU A 326 -9.49 22.18 -11.44
N MET A 327 -10.55 22.65 -12.10
CA MET A 327 -11.46 23.66 -11.59
C MET A 327 -12.75 23.00 -11.10
N SER A 328 -13.05 23.10 -9.81
CA SER A 328 -14.32 22.62 -9.29
C SER A 328 -15.40 23.69 -9.44
N ARG A 329 -16.23 23.61 -10.48
CA ARG A 329 -17.46 24.41 -10.56
C ARG A 329 -18.54 23.70 -9.75
N LYS A 330 -18.79 24.13 -8.52
CA LYS A 330 -19.98 23.65 -7.80
C LYS A 330 -21.22 24.27 -8.44
N LYS A 331 -22.30 23.48 -8.56
CA LYS A 331 -23.60 23.94 -9.10
C LYS A 331 -24.31 24.97 -8.21
N ASP A 332 -23.82 25.21 -6.99
CA ASP A 332 -24.38 26.20 -6.07
C ASP A 332 -23.67 27.55 -6.21
N THR A 333 -24.43 28.58 -6.60
CA THR A 333 -24.00 29.94 -6.97
C THR A 333 -23.29 30.75 -5.86
N TRP A 334 -23.11 30.20 -4.66
CA TRP A 334 -22.66 30.94 -3.46
C TRP A 334 -21.34 30.43 -2.84
N ALA A 335 -20.79 29.30 -3.32
CA ALA A 335 -19.50 28.81 -2.83
C ALA A 335 -18.36 29.38 -3.69
N PRO A 336 -17.23 29.81 -3.10
CA PRO A 336 -16.08 30.25 -3.88
C PRO A 336 -15.58 29.11 -4.78
N ASP A 337 -15.24 29.45 -6.02
CA ASP A 337 -14.65 28.51 -6.97
C ASP A 337 -13.30 28.02 -6.43
N ASN A 338 -13.28 26.78 -5.94
CA ASN A 338 -12.06 26.15 -5.48
C ASN A 338 -11.30 25.56 -6.68
N VAL A 339 -10.02 25.85 -6.74
CA VAL A 339 -9.10 25.40 -7.77
C VAL A 339 -8.11 24.41 -7.13
N LEU A 340 -7.99 23.23 -7.73
CA LEU A 340 -6.97 22.27 -7.33
C LEU A 340 -5.66 22.62 -8.02
N VAL A 341 -4.62 22.88 -7.24
CA VAL A 341 -3.30 23.27 -7.75
C VAL A 341 -2.20 22.33 -7.30
N LYS A 342 -1.14 22.23 -8.11
CA LYS A 342 0.11 21.53 -7.81
C LYS A 342 1.24 22.53 -7.63
N PHE A 343 1.94 22.46 -6.50
CA PHE A 343 3.13 23.26 -6.23
C PHE A 343 4.30 22.64 -6.99
N ILE A 344 4.65 23.18 -8.15
CA ILE A 344 5.53 22.50 -9.11
C ILE A 344 6.99 22.37 -8.63
N ASP A 345 7.38 23.15 -7.63
CA ASP A 345 8.72 23.13 -7.04
C ASP A 345 8.77 22.45 -5.66
N GLU A 346 7.62 22.18 -5.04
CA GLU A 346 7.51 21.54 -3.72
C GLU A 346 6.97 20.10 -3.82
N GLY A 347 6.09 19.83 -4.80
CA GLY A 347 5.52 18.53 -5.11
C GLY A 347 4.13 18.26 -4.51
N ARG A 348 3.72 19.02 -3.49
CA ARG A 348 2.38 18.90 -2.89
C ARG A 348 1.26 19.44 -3.80
N THR A 349 0.04 19.03 -3.51
CA THR A 349 -1.19 19.59 -4.09
C THR A 349 -2.00 20.33 -3.03
N GLY A 350 -2.75 21.35 -3.41
CA GLY A 350 -3.60 22.11 -2.50
C GLY A 350 -4.88 22.59 -3.17
N LEU A 351 -5.92 22.81 -2.36
CA LEU A 351 -7.13 23.53 -2.78
C LEU A 351 -6.98 24.99 -2.40
N VAL A 352 -7.17 25.86 -3.38
CA VAL A 352 -7.01 27.32 -3.24
C VAL A 352 -8.19 28.04 -3.87
N THR A 353 -8.47 29.26 -3.43
CA THR A 353 -9.50 30.08 -4.07
C THR A 353 -8.90 30.79 -5.29
N ARG A 354 -9.73 31.11 -6.29
CA ARG A 354 -9.28 31.79 -7.51
C ARG A 354 -8.54 33.10 -7.22
N ASP A 355 -9.04 33.85 -6.23
CA ASP A 355 -8.50 35.12 -5.74
C ASP A 355 -7.09 35.01 -5.12
N GLN A 356 -6.64 33.81 -4.75
CA GLN A 356 -5.27 33.58 -4.28
C GLN A 356 -4.26 33.39 -5.42
N LEU A 357 -4.73 33.18 -6.66
CA LEU A 357 -3.88 33.01 -7.83
C LEU A 357 -3.44 34.37 -8.37
N LEU A 358 -2.13 34.53 -8.50
CA LEU A 358 -1.46 35.70 -9.02
C LEU A 358 -0.96 35.44 -10.44
N HIS A 359 -0.96 36.49 -11.26
CA HIS A 359 -0.27 36.45 -12.54
C HIS A 359 1.21 36.13 -12.33
N LEU A 360 1.73 35.12 -13.02
CA LEU A 360 3.15 34.78 -13.00
C LEU A 360 3.84 35.46 -14.19
N PRO A 361 4.88 36.29 -14.00
CA PRO A 361 5.68 36.81 -15.11
C PRO A 361 6.35 35.72 -15.96
N GLU A 362 6.47 35.94 -17.28
CA GLU A 362 7.13 35.02 -18.21
C GLU A 362 8.57 34.67 -17.80
N SER A 363 9.28 35.61 -17.17
CA SER A 363 10.64 35.39 -16.65
C SER A 363 10.73 34.18 -15.70
N PHE A 364 9.68 33.93 -14.91
CA PHE A 364 9.61 32.82 -13.94
C PHE A 364 9.10 31.50 -14.53
N HIS A 365 8.77 31.45 -15.82
CA HIS A 365 8.35 30.22 -16.50
C HIS A 365 9.52 29.36 -16.97
N ASN A 366 10.69 29.97 -17.19
CA ASN A 366 11.83 29.34 -17.85
C ASN A 366 12.43 28.16 -17.07
N LEU A 367 12.42 28.23 -15.73
CA LEU A 367 12.95 27.14 -14.91
C LEU A 367 11.94 25.98 -14.91
N PRO A 368 12.30 24.75 -15.29
CA PRO A 368 11.35 23.62 -15.23
C PRO A 368 10.92 23.34 -13.78
N PRO A 369 9.82 22.60 -13.56
CA PRO A 369 9.39 22.16 -12.24
C PRO A 369 10.54 21.52 -11.44
N GLN A 370 10.80 21.98 -10.23
CA GLN A 370 11.95 21.52 -9.44
C GLN A 370 11.62 20.34 -8.51
N ALA A 371 10.34 20.04 -8.28
CA ALA A 371 9.95 18.92 -7.43
C ALA A 371 10.23 17.58 -8.11
N VAL A 372 11.06 16.77 -7.45
CA VAL A 372 11.39 15.38 -7.80
C VAL A 372 10.84 14.47 -6.70
N GLU A 373 10.23 13.35 -7.08
CA GLU A 373 9.75 12.35 -6.13
C GLU A 373 10.90 11.39 -5.80
N PHE A 374 11.11 11.15 -4.51
CA PHE A 374 12.13 10.26 -3.98
C PHE A 374 11.50 9.14 -3.18
N ILE A 375 11.97 7.92 -3.41
CA ILE A 375 11.54 6.73 -2.68
C ILE A 375 12.73 6.05 -2.03
N VAL A 376 12.74 5.97 -0.70
CA VAL A 376 13.72 5.16 0.04
C VAL A 376 13.40 3.68 -0.12
N CYS A 377 14.39 2.93 -0.61
CA CYS A 377 14.21 1.55 -1.01
C CYS A 377 14.27 0.55 0.16
N ARG A 378 13.92 -0.70 -0.16
CA ARG A 378 14.15 -1.89 0.68
C ARG A 378 13.58 -1.80 2.11
N VAL A 379 12.43 -1.16 2.28
CA VAL A 379 11.72 -1.12 3.57
C VAL A 379 10.21 -1.03 3.34
N LYS A 380 9.42 -1.67 4.20
CA LYS A 380 7.95 -1.66 4.15
C LYS A 380 7.34 -1.69 5.56
N PRO A 381 6.04 -1.35 5.73
CA PRO A 381 5.36 -1.44 7.02
C PRO A 381 5.42 -2.85 7.62
N ALA A 382 5.59 -2.92 8.95
CA ALA A 382 5.75 -4.18 9.68
C ALA A 382 4.45 -4.98 9.88
N ASP A 383 3.31 -4.28 9.87
CA ASP A 383 1.96 -4.82 10.07
C ASP A 383 1.35 -5.43 8.79
N SER A 384 2.13 -5.48 7.71
CA SER A 384 1.63 -5.84 6.38
C SER A 384 0.54 -4.89 5.88
N GLU A 385 0.31 -3.74 6.49
CA GLU A 385 -0.54 -2.72 5.90
C GLU A 385 0.16 -2.04 4.74
N ILE A 386 -0.65 -1.39 3.92
CA ILE A 386 -0.15 -0.69 2.74
C ILE A 386 0.25 0.75 3.11
N GLU A 387 -0.42 1.33 4.11
CA GLU A 387 -0.14 2.67 4.63
C GLU A 387 0.88 2.62 5.77
N TRP A 388 1.78 3.60 5.79
CA TRP A 388 2.72 3.75 6.89
C TRP A 388 2.01 4.25 8.15
N ASN A 389 2.35 3.66 9.30
CA ASN A 389 1.90 4.18 10.58
C ASN A 389 2.26 5.68 10.71
N PRO A 390 1.30 6.57 11.02
CA PRO A 390 1.55 8.02 11.11
C PRO A 390 2.69 8.41 12.05
N LYS A 391 2.97 7.59 13.09
CA LYS A 391 4.09 7.82 14.02
C LYS A 391 5.45 7.80 13.30
N VAL A 392 5.66 6.85 12.39
CA VAL A 392 6.91 6.74 11.61
C VAL A 392 7.01 7.91 10.64
N THR A 393 5.94 8.19 9.91
CA THR A 393 5.88 9.31 8.97
C THR A 393 6.22 10.63 9.67
N ARG A 394 5.61 10.90 10.83
CA ARG A 394 5.88 12.11 11.63
C ARG A 394 7.33 12.17 12.09
N TYR A 395 7.90 11.08 12.58
CA TYR A 395 9.29 11.05 13.02
C TYR A 395 10.25 11.36 11.86
N ILE A 396 10.09 10.68 10.73
CA ILE A 396 10.91 10.90 9.54
C ILE A 396 10.73 12.33 9.03
N HIS A 397 9.50 12.85 8.99
CA HIS A 397 9.22 14.23 8.59
C HIS A 397 10.08 15.23 9.34
N HIS A 398 10.00 15.26 10.68
CA HIS A 398 10.78 16.21 11.49
C HIS A 398 12.29 15.99 11.35
N LYS A 399 12.71 14.76 11.07
CA LYS A 399 14.13 14.44 10.95
C LYS A 399 14.73 14.97 9.64
N ILE A 400 14.03 14.87 8.51
CA ILE A 400 14.61 15.09 7.18
C ILE A 400 14.16 16.37 6.47
N ILE A 401 13.00 16.94 6.81
CA ILE A 401 12.43 18.09 6.10
C ILE A 401 13.42 19.27 6.07
N GLY A 402 13.62 19.86 4.89
CA GLY A 402 14.45 21.05 4.69
C GLY A 402 15.96 20.85 4.86
N LYS A 403 16.43 19.64 5.22
CA LYS A 403 17.86 19.36 5.44
C LYS A 403 18.52 18.76 4.20
N LEU A 404 19.79 19.07 4.01
CA LEU A 404 20.61 18.50 2.94
C LEU A 404 20.97 17.04 3.25
N HIS A 405 20.78 16.15 2.30
CA HIS A 405 21.15 14.74 2.40
C HIS A 405 21.94 14.31 1.17
N ASP A 406 22.88 13.40 1.36
CA ASP A 406 23.55 12.68 0.27
C ASP A 406 22.79 11.36 0.04
N ALA A 407 22.44 11.09 -1.21
CA ALA A 407 21.67 9.92 -1.60
C ALA A 407 22.29 9.22 -2.80
N LYS A 408 22.28 7.88 -2.78
CA LYS A 408 22.67 7.07 -3.95
C LYS A 408 21.42 6.70 -4.75
N VAL A 409 21.41 7.06 -6.02
CA VAL A 409 20.37 6.69 -6.98
C VAL A 409 20.53 5.22 -7.37
N ILE A 410 19.43 4.47 -7.28
CA ILE A 410 19.33 3.06 -7.65
C ILE A 410 18.58 2.88 -8.98
N LEU A 411 17.52 3.66 -9.18
CA LEU A 411 16.66 3.60 -10.36
C LEU A 411 15.97 4.97 -10.52
N THR A 412 15.70 5.36 -11.76
CA THR A 412 14.92 6.56 -12.10
C THR A 412 13.89 6.22 -13.17
N LEU A 413 12.62 6.58 -12.93
CA LEU A 413 11.51 6.47 -13.88
C LEU A 413 10.69 7.76 -13.87
N GLY A 414 10.57 8.42 -15.02
CA GLY A 414 9.86 9.69 -15.14
C GLY A 414 10.42 10.74 -14.16
N ASN A 415 9.60 11.12 -13.18
CA ASN A 415 9.96 12.05 -12.10
C ASN A 415 10.30 11.36 -10.76
N THR A 416 10.34 10.03 -10.72
CA THR A 416 10.59 9.24 -9.51
C THR A 416 12.02 8.73 -9.48
N VAL A 417 12.69 8.93 -8.35
CA VAL A 417 14.06 8.49 -8.11
C VAL A 417 14.07 7.59 -6.87
N TRP A 418 14.46 6.33 -7.06
CA TRP A 418 14.66 5.37 -5.97
C TRP A 418 16.06 5.52 -5.41
N ILE A 419 16.15 5.67 -4.08
CA ILE A 419 17.40 5.99 -3.39
C ILE A 419 17.73 5.02 -2.26
N ASP A 420 18.99 4.56 -2.24
CA ASP A 420 19.53 3.75 -1.15
C ASP A 420 21.07 3.69 -1.18
N PRO A 421 21.78 4.20 -0.15
CA PRO A 421 21.25 4.84 1.05
C PRO A 421 20.92 6.32 0.84
N MET A 422 20.10 6.87 1.73
CA MET A 422 19.91 8.32 1.92
C MET A 422 20.43 8.69 3.32
N VAL A 423 21.46 9.53 3.38
CA VAL A 423 22.18 9.86 4.61
C VAL A 423 22.29 11.35 4.83
N HIS A 424 22.23 11.77 6.09
CA HIS A 424 22.65 13.10 6.49
C HIS A 424 24.11 13.06 6.93
N ILE A 425 24.91 13.99 6.41
CA ILE A 425 26.35 14.04 6.63
C ILE A 425 26.74 15.40 7.19
N THR A 426 27.39 15.39 8.36
CA THR A 426 28.05 16.57 8.91
C THR A 426 29.52 16.59 8.51
N LYS A 427 29.97 17.69 7.87
CA LYS A 427 31.37 17.91 7.53
C LYS A 427 32.09 18.57 8.69
N LEU A 428 33.16 17.93 9.17
CA LEU A 428 34.03 18.47 10.21
C LEU A 428 35.21 19.17 9.53
N SER A 429 35.02 20.43 9.15
CA SER A 429 35.99 21.24 8.38
C SER A 429 37.39 21.25 9.01
N ASN A 430 37.45 21.28 10.35
CA ASN A 430 38.70 21.30 11.11
C ASN A 430 39.52 20.00 10.97
N LEU A 431 38.87 18.89 10.64
CA LEU A 431 39.47 17.55 10.57
C LEU A 431 39.49 16.99 9.14
N LYS A 432 39.05 17.76 8.13
CA LYS A 432 38.90 17.33 6.74
C LYS A 432 38.17 15.98 6.58
N THR A 433 37.24 15.68 7.49
CA THR A 433 36.48 14.42 7.51
C THR A 433 34.99 14.68 7.55
N SER A 434 34.20 13.64 7.28
CA SER A 434 32.74 13.67 7.28
C SER A 434 32.19 12.53 8.11
N VAL A 435 31.16 12.81 8.90
CA VAL A 435 30.47 11.81 9.72
C VAL A 435 29.05 11.64 9.20
N ILE A 436 28.63 10.39 9.05
CA ILE A 436 27.24 10.04 8.75
C ILE A 436 26.46 10.12 10.06
N ASP A 437 25.54 11.07 10.16
CA ASP A 437 24.73 11.28 11.35
C ASP A 437 23.62 10.22 11.45
N TYR A 438 22.92 9.99 10.33
CA TYR A 438 21.88 8.98 10.22
C TYR A 438 21.64 8.54 8.77
N ASN A 439 21.07 7.34 8.62
CA ASN A 439 20.51 6.82 7.37
C ASN A 439 19.00 6.67 7.53
N VAL A 440 18.21 7.29 6.65
CA VAL A 440 16.74 7.33 6.74
C VAL A 440 16.13 5.92 6.80
N ARG A 441 16.62 4.96 6.00
CA ARG A 441 16.14 3.57 6.06
C ARG A 441 16.43 2.93 7.41
N ALA A 442 17.63 3.15 7.96
CA ALA A 442 18.01 2.60 9.26
C ALA A 442 17.19 3.20 10.40
N GLU A 443 16.81 4.48 10.27
CA GLU A 443 15.91 5.17 11.20
C GLU A 443 14.52 4.56 11.22
N ILE A 444 13.92 4.32 10.05
CA ILE A 444 12.61 3.64 9.91
C ILE A 444 12.65 2.26 10.60
N LEU A 445 13.68 1.46 10.30
CA LEU A 445 13.85 0.13 10.89
C LEU A 445 14.03 0.19 12.42
N SER A 446 14.74 1.19 12.92
CA SER A 446 15.00 1.35 14.37
C SER A 446 13.73 1.63 15.19
N MET A 447 12.67 2.13 14.55
CA MET A 447 11.38 2.35 15.21
C MET A 447 10.58 1.06 15.42
N GLY A 448 10.99 -0.07 14.82
CA GLY A 448 10.28 -1.35 14.92
C GLY A 448 8.92 -1.39 14.21
N MET A 449 8.61 -0.37 13.41
CA MET A 449 7.37 -0.23 12.64
C MET A 449 7.58 -0.42 11.14
N GLY A 450 8.83 -0.66 10.72
CA GLY A 450 9.18 -1.07 9.36
C GLY A 450 10.07 -2.31 9.40
N ILE A 451 9.97 -3.12 8.35
CA ILE A 451 10.78 -4.33 8.13
C ILE A 451 11.52 -4.24 6.79
N ASP A 452 12.55 -5.06 6.64
CA ASP A 452 13.29 -5.15 5.39
C ASP A 452 12.40 -5.64 4.23
N ASN A 453 12.70 -5.16 3.02
CA ASN A 453 12.02 -5.55 1.79
C ASN A 453 13.05 -5.76 0.66
N PRO A 454 13.86 -6.84 0.71
CA PRO A 454 14.97 -7.04 -0.23
C PRO A 454 14.52 -7.11 -1.69
N GLU A 455 13.35 -7.71 -1.94
CA GLU A 455 12.77 -7.92 -3.28
C GLU A 455 12.31 -6.62 -3.97
N HIS A 456 12.19 -5.50 -3.24
CA HIS A 456 11.63 -4.25 -3.77
C HIS A 456 12.26 -3.85 -5.11
N ILE A 457 13.59 -3.76 -5.14
CA ILE A 457 14.31 -3.24 -6.32
C ILE A 457 14.41 -4.31 -7.41
N GLU A 458 14.50 -5.59 -7.05
CA GLU A 458 14.56 -6.68 -8.00
C GLU A 458 13.27 -6.75 -8.83
N GLN A 459 12.10 -6.60 -8.19
CA GLN A 459 10.81 -6.55 -8.87
C GLN A 459 10.69 -5.35 -9.83
N LEU A 460 11.18 -4.17 -9.42
CA LEU A 460 11.20 -2.99 -10.28
C LEU A 460 12.17 -3.14 -11.47
N LYS A 461 13.31 -3.78 -11.27
CA LYS A 461 14.26 -4.10 -12.36
C LYS A 461 13.67 -5.09 -13.36
N GLN A 462 12.96 -6.12 -12.89
CA GLN A 462 12.25 -7.06 -13.78
C GLN A 462 11.22 -6.34 -14.67
N LEU A 463 10.47 -5.38 -14.11
CA LEU A 463 9.56 -4.55 -14.91
C LEU A 463 10.31 -3.65 -15.90
N TYR A 464 11.45 -3.10 -15.49
CA TYR A 464 12.29 -2.25 -16.34
C TYR A 464 12.80 -3.02 -17.57
N GLU A 465 13.32 -4.22 -17.33
CA GLU A 465 13.79 -5.14 -18.38
C GLU A 465 12.65 -5.61 -19.27
N GLY A 466 11.51 -6.00 -18.69
CA GLY A 466 10.33 -6.42 -19.43
C GLY A 466 9.77 -5.33 -20.36
N ALA A 467 9.87 -4.06 -19.95
CA ALA A 467 9.47 -2.91 -20.76
C ALA A 467 10.52 -2.50 -21.82
N LYS A 468 11.65 -3.20 -21.92
CA LYS A 468 12.76 -2.91 -22.85
C LYS A 468 13.26 -1.47 -22.72
N MET A 469 13.30 -0.95 -21.50
CA MET A 469 13.89 0.36 -21.23
C MET A 469 15.40 0.33 -21.55
N PRO A 470 16.01 1.47 -21.93
CA PRO A 470 17.43 1.53 -22.25
C PRO A 470 18.29 0.97 -21.12
N ALA A 471 19.24 0.09 -21.43
CA ALA A 471 20.09 -0.50 -20.40
C ALA A 471 20.81 0.60 -19.60
N PHE A 472 20.96 0.38 -18.29
CA PHE A 472 21.88 1.16 -17.48
C PHE A 472 23.26 1.00 -18.10
N GLU A 473 23.87 2.06 -18.63
CA GLU A 473 25.29 2.02 -18.92
C GLU A 473 26.02 1.93 -17.57
N GLU A 474 26.26 0.70 -17.12
CA GLU A 474 27.19 0.37 -16.03
C GLU A 474 28.65 0.53 -16.50
N SER A 475 28.92 1.46 -17.42
CA SER A 475 30.26 1.75 -17.92
C SER A 475 30.90 2.86 -17.09
N LEU A 476 32.11 2.55 -16.59
CA LEU A 476 33.04 3.40 -15.83
C LEU A 476 32.82 3.51 -14.31
N SER A 477 32.76 2.35 -13.63
CA SER A 477 33.37 2.19 -12.31
C SER A 477 34.73 1.48 -12.41
N GLN A 478 35.61 2.00 -13.28
CA GLN A 478 37.06 1.82 -13.20
C GLN A 478 37.70 3.16 -13.56
N ASN A 479 37.81 4.06 -12.58
CA ASN A 479 38.82 5.14 -12.47
C ASN A 479 38.43 6.17 -11.41
N LEU A 480 38.10 5.73 -10.20
CA LEU A 480 38.24 6.56 -9.00
C LEU A 480 38.71 5.65 -7.86
N ARG A 481 40.01 5.36 -7.85
CA ARG A 481 40.69 4.82 -6.66
C ARG A 481 40.84 5.98 -5.67
N PRO A 482 40.51 5.83 -4.38
CA PRO A 482 40.89 6.82 -3.37
C PRO A 482 42.44 6.85 -3.28
N PRO A 483 43.07 8.00 -2.96
CA PRO A 483 44.52 8.06 -2.86
C PRO A 483 44.97 7.15 -1.70
N SER A 484 45.69 6.07 -2.04
CA SER A 484 46.36 5.23 -1.05
C SER A 484 47.61 5.93 -0.56
N ALA A 485 47.80 5.90 0.76
CA ALA A 485 48.94 6.48 1.45
C ALA A 485 50.18 5.58 1.29
N GLU A 486 50.80 5.55 0.12
CA GLU A 486 52.13 4.96 -0.09
C GLU A 486 52.90 5.71 -1.19
N ASP A 487 53.13 7.00 -0.97
CA ASP A 487 54.21 7.76 -1.64
C ASP A 487 55.18 8.26 -0.56
N ALA A 488 55.88 7.30 0.04
CA ALA A 488 57.05 7.57 0.89
C ALA A 488 57.91 6.30 1.01
N ALA A 489 58.50 5.83 -0.09
CA ALA A 489 59.85 5.24 -0.07
C ALA A 489 60.31 4.77 -1.46
N CYS A 490 61.58 5.10 -1.73
CA CYS A 490 62.51 4.38 -2.59
C CYS A 490 62.49 4.64 -4.11
N LEU A 491 63.27 5.64 -4.48
CA LEU A 491 64.24 5.56 -5.58
C LEU A 491 65.00 4.23 -5.52
N GLN A 492 65.00 3.44 -6.61
CA GLN A 492 66.20 3.05 -7.37
C GLN A 492 65.92 1.90 -8.35
N SER A 493 66.53 2.05 -9.54
CA SER A 493 67.12 1.00 -10.38
C SER A 493 66.25 0.27 -11.43
N THR A 494 66.52 0.67 -12.68
CA THR A 494 66.87 -0.14 -13.87
C THR A 494 65.96 -1.23 -14.44
N GLN A 495 65.62 -0.99 -15.72
CA GLN A 495 65.76 -1.86 -16.90
C GLN A 495 64.86 -3.09 -17.12
N GLN A 496 64.22 -3.01 -18.29
CA GLN A 496 64.06 -4.02 -19.37
C GLN A 496 63.25 -5.30 -19.12
N GLU A 497 62.15 -5.36 -19.89
CA GLU A 497 61.86 -6.38 -20.92
C GLU A 497 62.56 -7.73 -20.76
N ASP A 498 61.79 -8.81 -20.59
CA ASP A 498 61.54 -9.72 -21.72
C ASP A 498 60.57 -10.86 -21.35
N GLY A 499 59.86 -11.35 -22.36
CA GLY A 499 59.89 -12.79 -22.63
C GLY A 499 58.83 -13.68 -21.98
N ASP A 500 57.68 -13.72 -22.64
CA ASP A 500 57.18 -14.91 -23.35
C ASP A 500 56.71 -16.17 -22.58
N SER A 501 55.51 -16.59 -23.02
CA SER A 501 55.01 -17.95 -23.17
C SER A 501 54.98 -18.94 -22.00
N GLY A 502 53.75 -19.37 -21.70
CA GLY A 502 53.38 -20.70 -22.17
C GLY A 502 52.73 -21.65 -21.17
N ARG A 503 51.45 -21.94 -21.45
CA ARG A 503 50.85 -23.28 -21.57
C ARG A 503 50.64 -24.15 -20.30
N GLY A 504 49.44 -24.75 -20.29
CA GLY A 504 49.19 -26.09 -19.74
C GLY A 504 48.36 -26.07 -18.45
N ALA A 505 47.04 -26.18 -18.52
CA ALA A 505 46.26 -27.42 -18.67
C ALA A 505 46.02 -28.15 -17.33
N ASP A 506 44.75 -28.14 -16.95
CA ASP A 506 43.94 -29.21 -16.36
C ASP A 506 44.55 -30.14 -15.29
N SER A 507 43.90 -30.18 -14.13
CA SER A 507 43.31 -31.45 -13.67
C SER A 507 42.28 -31.26 -12.57
N ARG A 508 41.26 -32.10 -12.68
CA ARG A 508 40.06 -32.21 -11.86
C ARG A 508 40.32 -33.03 -10.58
N THR A 509 39.30 -32.93 -9.71
CA THR A 509 38.68 -33.99 -8.87
C THR A 509 39.20 -34.27 -7.45
N ASN A 510 38.25 -34.05 -6.53
CA ASN A 510 37.73 -34.94 -5.47
C ASN A 510 38.27 -34.85 -4.03
N SER A 511 37.41 -34.32 -3.16
CA SER A 511 36.73 -34.99 -2.02
C SER A 511 37.37 -36.27 -1.46
N GLU A 512 37.65 -36.32 -0.15
CA GLU A 512 36.88 -37.12 0.83
C GLU A 512 37.40 -37.00 2.28
N ASN A 513 36.52 -37.39 3.21
CA ASN A 513 36.53 -37.36 4.67
C ASN A 513 37.54 -38.30 5.37
N GLN A 514 37.76 -38.09 6.68
CA GLN A 514 37.67 -39.04 7.84
C GLN A 514 38.46 -38.46 9.05
N LYS A 515 37.97 -38.34 10.30
CA LYS A 515 37.33 -39.21 11.33
C LYS A 515 38.31 -39.60 12.47
N ASP A 516 37.73 -39.68 13.67
CA ASP A 516 38.29 -39.83 15.03
C ASP A 516 39.13 -41.08 15.34
N GLU A 517 39.94 -40.98 16.41
CA GLU A 517 40.40 -42.08 17.29
C GLU A 517 40.67 -41.51 18.70
N THR A 518 40.68 -42.20 19.86
CA THR A 518 39.99 -43.35 20.50
C THR A 518 40.39 -43.26 22.01
N LEU A 519 39.54 -43.74 22.92
CA LEU A 519 39.71 -43.81 24.40
C LEU A 519 40.78 -44.82 24.89
N PRO A 520 41.11 -44.83 26.21
CA PRO A 520 40.77 -46.02 27.02
C PRO A 520 40.24 -45.77 28.46
N GLU A 521 39.60 -46.81 29.01
CA GLU A 521 38.90 -46.97 30.31
C GLU A 521 39.85 -47.12 31.54
N ASP A 522 39.44 -46.69 32.75
CA ASP A 522 38.88 -47.58 33.81
C ASP A 522 38.59 -46.90 35.19
N ALA A 523 37.42 -47.26 35.74
CA ALA A 523 36.96 -47.42 37.14
C ALA A 523 37.17 -46.39 38.30
N LYS A 524 36.00 -45.95 38.81
CA LYS A 524 35.53 -45.77 40.22
C LYS A 524 35.82 -44.49 41.04
N ASP A 525 34.68 -43.89 41.43
CA ASP A 525 34.32 -43.18 42.68
C ASP A 525 33.93 -41.69 42.51
N ALA A 526 32.73 -41.39 43.02
CA ALA A 526 32.07 -40.07 43.04
C ALA A 526 32.03 -39.53 44.48
N PRO A 527 31.59 -38.27 44.74
CA PRO A 527 31.74 -37.02 43.98
C PRO A 527 32.37 -35.90 44.84
N ILE A 528 32.49 -34.69 44.27
CA ILE A 528 32.61 -33.33 44.88
C ILE A 528 33.81 -32.57 44.28
N ASP A 529 33.58 -31.67 43.32
CA ASP A 529 33.40 -30.23 43.59
C ASP A 529 33.15 -29.51 42.26
N ARG A 530 32.06 -28.72 42.16
CA ARG A 530 31.71 -27.95 40.95
C ARG A 530 32.11 -26.50 41.15
N THR A 531 33.30 -26.12 40.71
CA THR A 531 33.68 -24.72 40.51
C THR A 531 33.18 -24.21 39.14
N THR A 532 32.07 -23.47 39.19
CA THR A 532 31.66 -22.30 38.37
C THR A 532 32.10 -22.20 36.91
N GLU A 533 31.20 -22.56 36.00
CA GLU A 533 31.13 -22.00 34.64
C GLU A 533 30.49 -20.58 34.66
N PRO A 534 30.86 -19.67 33.76
CA PRO A 534 30.28 -18.32 33.70
C PRO A 534 28.79 -18.38 33.33
N LEU A 535 27.93 -17.83 34.20
CA LEU A 535 26.49 -17.70 34.00
C LEU A 535 26.18 -16.99 32.67
N LYS A 536 25.47 -17.69 31.77
CA LYS A 536 24.97 -17.14 30.50
C LYS A 536 23.93 -16.04 30.78
N SER A 537 24.28 -14.78 30.52
CA SER A 537 23.39 -13.62 30.74
C SER A 537 22.57 -13.27 29.50
N PHE A 538 21.32 -12.88 29.69
CA PHE A 538 20.42 -12.37 28.65
C PHE A 538 20.36 -10.84 28.65
N HIS A 539 20.16 -10.24 27.48
CA HIS A 539 19.99 -8.79 27.33
C HIS A 539 18.49 -8.46 27.26
N PRO A 540 17.96 -7.65 28.19
CA PRO A 540 16.55 -7.26 28.13
C PRO A 540 16.31 -6.19 27.09
N GLN A 541 15.08 -6.14 26.56
CA GLN A 541 14.62 -5.00 25.77
C GLN A 541 14.38 -3.81 26.69
N ILE A 542 14.82 -2.62 26.25
CA ILE A 542 14.76 -1.38 27.02
C ILE A 542 14.14 -0.31 26.14
N LYS A 543 13.07 0.31 26.64
CA LYS A 543 12.51 1.51 26.03
C LYS A 543 12.90 2.73 26.86
N TRP A 544 13.25 3.85 26.25
CA TRP A 544 13.62 5.04 27.00
C TRP A 544 13.00 6.33 26.45
N PHE A 545 12.64 7.25 27.32
CA PHE A 545 12.26 8.61 26.94
C PHE A 545 12.92 9.59 27.91
N GLN A 546 12.80 10.88 27.65
CA GLN A 546 13.37 11.91 28.50
C GLN A 546 12.35 12.99 28.82
N LYS A 547 12.58 13.61 29.97
CA LYS A 547 11.99 14.88 30.39
C LYS A 547 13.09 15.95 30.37
N GLU A 548 12.74 17.17 30.72
CA GLU A 548 13.71 18.28 30.82
C GLU A 548 14.89 17.92 31.77
N ASP A 549 14.60 17.34 32.92
CA ASP A 549 15.54 17.08 34.02
C ASP A 549 15.96 15.60 34.18
N ALA A 550 15.28 14.67 33.52
CA ALA A 550 15.48 13.23 33.74
C ALA A 550 15.39 12.39 32.46
N VAL A 551 15.99 11.20 32.50
CA VAL A 551 15.84 10.14 31.50
C VAL A 551 15.17 8.94 32.15
N ILE A 552 14.13 8.40 31.51
CA ILE A 552 13.35 7.29 32.03
C ILE A 552 13.58 6.06 31.16
N LEU A 553 14.01 4.95 31.77
CA LEU A 553 14.21 3.66 31.13
C LEU A 553 13.14 2.68 31.63
N LYS A 554 12.48 1.99 30.72
CA LYS A 554 11.55 0.89 30.98
C LYS A 554 12.20 -0.41 30.52
N ILE A 555 12.54 -1.26 31.48
CA ILE A 555 13.13 -2.57 31.24
C ILE A 555 11.98 -3.56 31.01
N ARG A 556 11.86 -4.12 29.80
CA ARG A 556 10.77 -5.04 29.40
C ARG A 556 11.02 -6.46 29.92
N ILE A 557 10.97 -6.60 31.24
CA ILE A 557 11.01 -7.88 31.94
C ILE A 557 9.91 -7.86 32.99
N ARG A 558 9.09 -8.92 33.06
CA ARG A 558 8.02 -9.06 34.05
C ARG A 558 8.42 -9.99 35.19
N ASN A 559 7.72 -9.89 36.33
CA ASN A 559 7.90 -10.74 37.51
C ASN A 559 9.30 -10.65 38.14
N VAL A 560 9.92 -9.46 38.11
CA VAL A 560 11.22 -9.23 38.71
C VAL A 560 11.09 -9.07 40.22
N LYS A 561 11.62 -10.03 41.00
CA LYS A 561 11.63 -9.99 42.47
C LYS A 561 12.97 -9.50 43.03
N ASP A 562 14.07 -9.98 42.45
CA ASP A 562 15.43 -9.63 42.86
C ASP A 562 16.16 -8.89 41.73
N TYR A 563 16.27 -7.56 41.87
CA TYR A 563 17.02 -6.71 40.95
C TYR A 563 18.09 -5.90 41.66
N LYS A 564 19.13 -5.55 40.92
CA LYS A 564 20.22 -4.68 41.37
C LYS A 564 20.52 -3.66 40.29
N CYS A 565 20.46 -2.38 40.66
CA CYS A 565 20.86 -1.28 39.79
C CYS A 565 22.09 -0.58 40.40
N LYS A 566 23.14 -0.39 39.58
CA LYS A 566 24.34 0.36 39.95
C LYS A 566 24.43 1.59 39.05
N TYR A 567 24.55 2.76 39.67
CA TYR A 567 24.66 4.04 38.99
C TYR A 567 26.10 4.57 39.07
N PHE A 568 26.62 5.01 37.94
CA PHE A 568 27.88 5.72 37.78
C PHE A 568 27.63 7.04 37.06
N ARG A 569 28.63 7.92 36.98
CA ARG A 569 28.47 9.24 36.39
C ARG A 569 28.00 9.20 34.93
N ASP A 570 28.47 8.25 34.14
CA ASP A 570 28.16 8.10 32.71
C ASP A 570 27.73 6.68 32.34
N ARG A 571 27.32 5.86 33.32
CA ARG A 571 26.99 4.45 33.11
C ARG A 571 25.97 3.97 34.11
N VAL A 572 25.06 3.11 33.67
CA VAL A 572 24.11 2.41 34.55
C VAL A 572 24.12 0.92 34.24
N ILE A 573 24.19 0.11 35.29
CA ILE A 573 24.18 -1.36 35.19
C ILE A 573 22.93 -1.86 35.90
N PHE A 574 22.03 -2.48 35.14
CA PHE A 574 20.87 -3.17 35.65
C PHE A 574 21.08 -4.68 35.55
N SER A 575 20.75 -5.40 36.62
CA SER A 575 20.77 -6.87 36.63
C SER A 575 19.60 -7.41 37.41
N ALA A 576 19.00 -8.51 36.96
CA ALA A 576 17.85 -9.12 37.61
C ALA A 576 17.76 -10.62 37.32
N TRP A 577 17.20 -11.35 38.28
CA TRP A 577 16.81 -12.75 38.11
C TRP A 577 15.31 -12.88 37.89
N VAL A 578 14.93 -13.65 36.88
CA VAL A 578 13.53 -14.05 36.64
C VAL A 578 13.48 -15.54 36.39
N GLY A 579 13.01 -16.28 37.40
CA GLY A 579 13.16 -17.74 37.43
C GLY A 579 14.65 -18.11 37.37
N GLU A 580 15.01 -18.96 36.42
CA GLU A 580 16.40 -19.42 36.20
C GLU A 580 17.19 -18.53 35.22
N LYS A 581 16.58 -17.46 34.69
CA LYS A 581 17.23 -16.57 33.71
C LYS A 581 17.83 -15.34 34.38
N PHE A 582 19.12 -15.12 34.16
CA PHE A 582 19.83 -13.92 34.57
C PHE A 582 19.85 -12.88 33.44
N TYR A 583 19.32 -11.69 33.71
CA TYR A 583 19.34 -10.56 32.78
C TYR A 583 20.37 -9.53 33.22
N LEU A 584 21.16 -9.03 32.26
CA LEU A 584 22.15 -7.98 32.48
C LEU A 584 22.04 -6.92 31.36
N ALA A 585 21.92 -5.66 31.78
CA ALA A 585 21.96 -4.50 30.90
C ALA A 585 23.02 -3.54 31.40
N ASP A 586 24.09 -3.42 30.62
CA ASP A 586 25.22 -2.55 30.90
C ASP A 586 25.22 -1.39 29.90
N MET A 587 24.90 -0.20 30.39
CA MET A 587 24.52 0.95 29.56
C MET A 587 25.48 2.11 29.81
N GLU A 588 26.36 2.37 28.85
CA GLU A 588 27.21 3.57 28.83
C GLU A 588 26.46 4.74 28.19
N LEU A 589 26.13 5.74 29.00
CA LEU A 589 25.21 6.84 28.69
C LEU A 589 25.88 7.92 27.83
N GLN A 590 25.09 8.59 26.98
CA GLN A 590 25.59 9.68 26.13
C GLN A 590 26.15 10.85 26.95
N ALA A 591 25.51 11.19 28.08
CA ALA A 591 25.89 12.29 28.95
C ALA A 591 25.78 11.90 30.43
N ASN A 592 26.22 12.80 31.30
CA ASN A 592 26.36 12.52 32.72
C ASN A 592 25.04 12.60 33.49
N ILE A 593 24.96 11.82 34.57
CA ILE A 593 23.83 11.74 35.49
C ILE A 593 24.24 12.04 36.94
N ILE A 594 23.28 12.50 37.75
CA ILE A 594 23.46 12.71 39.19
C ILE A 594 23.15 11.39 39.88
N LYS A 595 24.19 10.66 40.26
CA LYS A 595 24.12 9.28 40.78
C LYS A 595 23.11 9.12 41.92
N ASP A 596 23.12 10.05 42.88
CA ASP A 596 22.35 9.93 44.12
C ASP A 596 20.85 10.22 43.92
N ASP A 597 20.48 10.86 42.81
CA ASP A 597 19.09 11.16 42.43
C ASP A 597 18.50 10.12 41.47
N CYS A 598 19.27 9.09 41.12
CA CYS A 598 18.81 8.01 40.25
C CYS A 598 18.10 6.92 41.07
N LYS A 599 17.00 6.37 40.54
CA LYS A 599 16.24 5.32 41.22
C LYS A 599 15.67 4.28 40.25
N CYS A 600 15.44 3.08 40.75
CA CYS A 600 14.76 2.01 40.02
C CYS A 600 13.54 1.58 40.84
N VAL A 601 12.37 1.55 40.21
CA VAL A 601 11.10 1.16 40.84
C VAL A 601 10.37 0.16 39.96
N ILE A 602 9.67 -0.81 40.56
CA ILE A 602 8.81 -1.71 39.81
C ILE A 602 7.44 -1.05 39.65
N LYS A 603 6.97 -0.90 38.41
CA LYS A 603 5.63 -0.37 38.09
C LYS A 603 5.01 -1.24 37.00
N ASN A 604 3.78 -1.71 37.22
CA ASN A 604 3.08 -2.64 36.32
C ASN A 604 3.91 -3.91 36.02
N ASP A 605 4.52 -4.49 37.07
CA ASP A 605 5.43 -5.65 37.00
C ASP A 605 6.72 -5.47 36.18
N GLU A 606 7.02 -4.26 35.70
CA GLU A 606 8.23 -3.95 34.93
C GLU A 606 9.16 -2.98 35.70
N PRO A 607 10.50 -3.19 35.68
CA PRO A 607 11.45 -2.23 36.24
C PRO A 607 11.51 -0.93 35.43
N ILE A 608 11.34 0.20 36.12
CA ILE A 608 11.50 1.55 35.59
C ILE A 608 12.66 2.25 36.30
N ILE A 609 13.67 2.63 35.53
CA ILE A 609 14.84 3.37 36.01
C ILE A 609 14.65 4.84 35.65
N THR A 610 14.74 5.72 36.64
CA THR A 610 14.79 7.17 36.47
C THR A 610 16.22 7.64 36.70
N LEU A 611 16.81 8.27 35.70
CA LEU A 611 18.15 8.85 35.74
C LEU A 611 18.04 10.37 35.76
N ALA A 612 18.55 11.03 36.80
CA ALA A 612 18.59 12.48 36.88
C ALA A 612 19.75 13.03 36.03
N LYS A 613 19.47 13.98 35.13
CA LYS A 613 20.51 14.55 34.26
C LYS A 613 21.40 15.52 35.04
N GLU A 614 22.71 15.49 34.80
CA GLU A 614 23.63 16.50 35.38
C GLU A 614 23.43 17.88 34.74
N ARG A 615 23.05 17.92 33.45
CA ARG A 615 22.72 19.13 32.70
C ARG A 615 21.32 19.00 32.09
N ARG A 616 20.52 20.06 32.14
CA ARG A 616 19.19 20.14 31.53
C ARG A 616 19.30 20.33 30.02
N GLU A 617 19.80 19.31 29.35
CA GLU A 617 19.96 19.26 27.89
C GLU A 617 19.16 18.10 27.30
N SER A 618 18.73 18.25 26.05
CA SER A 618 18.03 17.19 25.33
C SER A 618 19.03 16.16 24.80
N TRP A 619 18.79 14.90 25.09
CA TRP A 619 19.63 13.79 24.66
C TRP A 619 19.14 13.27 23.30
N CYS A 620 19.98 13.34 22.27
CA CYS A 620 19.63 12.82 20.95
C CYS A 620 19.68 11.28 20.87
N ARG A 621 20.35 10.62 21.83
CA ARG A 621 20.42 9.16 21.99
C ARG A 621 20.67 8.81 23.46
N LEU A 622 20.33 7.59 23.89
CA LEU A 622 20.60 7.18 25.27
C LEU A 622 22.07 6.82 25.50
N LEU A 623 22.66 6.07 24.57
CA LEU A 623 23.95 5.40 24.74
C LEU A 623 25.02 5.95 23.82
N LYS A 624 26.30 5.90 24.25
CA LYS A 624 27.45 6.25 23.40
C LYS A 624 27.61 5.26 22.24
N ARG A 625 27.33 3.98 22.47
CA ARG A 625 27.38 2.90 21.48
C ARG A 625 25.99 2.37 21.18
N ARG A 626 25.73 2.05 19.91
CA ARG A 626 24.43 1.49 19.47
C ARG A 626 24.19 0.13 20.13
N ASN A 627 23.02 -0.05 20.73
CA ASN A 627 22.58 -1.32 21.29
C ASN A 627 21.21 -1.70 20.67
N PRO A 628 21.09 -2.84 19.97
CA PRO A 628 19.84 -3.24 19.31
C PRO A 628 18.69 -3.51 20.28
N ASN A 629 18.98 -3.74 21.57
CA ASN A 629 17.96 -3.98 22.59
C ASN A 629 17.47 -2.69 23.26
N VAL A 630 17.94 -1.52 22.83
CA VAL A 630 17.58 -0.21 23.40
C VAL A 630 16.92 0.67 22.34
N ALA A 631 15.67 1.05 22.57
CA ALA A 631 14.88 1.87 21.65
C ALA A 631 14.21 3.03 22.38
N PHE A 632 13.86 4.10 21.66
CA PHE A 632 13.12 5.23 22.25
C PHE A 632 11.66 4.82 22.55
N ASP A 633 11.09 5.34 23.64
CA ASP A 633 9.72 5.11 24.09
C ASP A 633 8.77 6.19 23.55
N PHE A 634 8.29 5.98 22.34
CA PHE A 634 7.44 6.93 21.62
C PHE A 634 6.04 7.11 22.21
N ASP A 635 5.63 6.29 23.19
CA ASP A 635 4.35 6.49 23.89
C ASP A 635 4.40 7.68 24.86
N HIS A 636 5.60 8.22 25.14
CA HIS A 636 5.84 9.36 26.04
C HIS A 636 6.52 10.52 25.31
N TRP A 637 6.31 10.62 23.99
CA TRP A 637 6.79 11.75 23.18
C TRP A 637 6.00 13.01 23.54
N GLU A 638 6.55 13.85 24.41
CA GLU A 638 6.03 15.20 24.64
C GLU A 638 6.31 16.06 23.39
N GLU A 639 5.27 16.69 22.87
CA GLU A 639 5.38 17.62 21.74
C GLU A 639 6.16 18.85 22.23
N CYS A 640 7.37 19.09 21.70
CA CYS A 640 7.86 20.46 21.70
C CYS A 640 6.86 21.28 20.89
N GLU A 641 6.15 22.19 21.54
CA GLU A 641 5.36 23.23 20.88
C GLU A 641 6.31 24.18 20.12
N GLU A 642 6.83 23.70 18.99
CA GLU A 642 7.03 24.56 17.84
C GLU A 642 5.79 24.38 16.98
N GLU A 643 5.08 25.46 16.70
CA GLU A 643 3.83 25.51 15.94
C GLU A 643 3.98 24.83 14.56
N SER A 644 3.84 23.51 14.53
CA SER A 644 3.84 22.73 13.29
C SER A 644 2.41 22.68 12.77
N HIS A 645 2.21 23.29 11.60
CA HIS A 645 0.96 23.31 10.87
C HIS A 645 0.52 21.90 10.48
N PHE A 646 -0.27 21.26 11.34
CA PHE A 646 -1.23 20.26 10.90
C PHE A 646 -2.30 20.98 10.06
N SER A 647 -2.03 21.22 8.78
CA SER A 647 -3.12 21.31 7.81
C SER A 647 -3.79 19.94 7.84
N LYS A 648 -5.06 19.93 8.25
CA LYS A 648 -5.92 18.73 8.23
C LYS A 648 -5.67 18.02 6.90
N VAL A 649 -5.04 16.85 6.99
CA VAL A 649 -4.98 15.88 5.91
C VAL A 649 -6.44 15.61 5.57
N VAL A 650 -6.90 16.21 4.47
CA VAL A 650 -8.01 15.61 3.73
C VAL A 650 -7.41 14.32 3.22
N ASN A 651 -7.57 13.24 4.00
CA ASN A 651 -7.56 11.91 3.42
C ASN A 651 -8.67 11.99 2.37
N SER A 652 -8.28 12.16 1.12
CA SER A 652 -9.08 11.77 -0.01
C SER A 652 -9.31 10.28 0.15
N LYS A 653 -10.31 9.94 1.00
CA LYS A 653 -11.16 8.79 0.73
C LYS A 653 -11.42 8.86 -0.75
N THR A 654 -10.97 7.83 -1.44
CA THR A 654 -11.20 7.57 -2.85
C THR A 654 -12.63 8.00 -3.16
N LEU A 655 -12.80 9.20 -3.70
CA LEU A 655 -14.07 9.63 -4.23
C LEU A 655 -14.25 8.68 -5.40
N SER A 656 -15.15 7.72 -5.25
CA SER A 656 -15.59 6.90 -6.36
C SER A 656 -16.10 7.87 -7.42
N CYS A 657 -15.29 8.14 -8.44
CA CYS A 657 -15.78 8.72 -9.67
C CYS A 657 -16.91 7.80 -10.13
N LYS A 658 -18.15 8.28 -9.99
CA LYS A 658 -19.21 7.80 -10.87
C LYS A 658 -18.75 8.14 -12.27
N VAL A 659 -18.30 7.12 -12.98
CA VAL A 659 -18.14 7.17 -14.43
C VAL A 659 -19.50 7.58 -14.96
N ALA A 660 -19.58 8.75 -15.58
CA ALA A 660 -20.73 9.09 -16.40
C ALA A 660 -20.82 8.02 -17.48
N GLU A 661 -21.97 7.35 -17.56
CA GLU A 661 -22.32 6.45 -18.66
C GLU A 661 -22.01 7.18 -19.97
N VAL A 662 -21.08 6.63 -20.73
CA VAL A 662 -20.95 6.94 -22.15
C VAL A 662 -22.23 6.38 -22.77
N ILE A 663 -23.18 7.26 -23.05
CA ILE A 663 -24.31 6.95 -23.91
C ILE A 663 -23.68 6.71 -25.29
N GLU A 664 -23.57 5.43 -25.66
CA GLU A 664 -23.38 5.03 -27.04
C GLU A 664 -24.62 5.52 -27.81
N ASN A 665 -24.47 6.63 -28.52
CA ASN A 665 -25.46 7.06 -29.49
C ASN A 665 -25.44 6.04 -30.63
N ASN A 666 -26.51 5.26 -30.69
CA ASN A 666 -26.83 4.41 -31.82
C ASN A 666 -27.12 5.33 -33.02
N ASP A 667 -26.35 5.18 -34.10
CA ASP A 667 -26.64 5.80 -35.39
C ASP A 667 -27.98 5.27 -35.90
N GLN A 668 -29.03 6.06 -35.75
CA GLN A 668 -30.26 5.94 -36.55
C GLN A 668 -30.21 6.99 -37.65
N THR A 669 -29.93 6.51 -38.86
CA THR A 669 -30.28 7.16 -40.11
C THR A 669 -31.78 7.45 -40.13
N SER A 670 -32.15 8.73 -40.24
CA SER A 670 -33.44 9.13 -40.79
C SER A 670 -33.30 10.44 -41.55
N GLU A 671 -33.86 10.40 -42.74
CA GLU A 671 -33.84 11.37 -43.83
C GLU A 671 -34.43 12.74 -43.45
N ASP A 672 -33.93 13.75 -44.16
CA ASP A 672 -34.53 15.03 -44.58
C ASP A 672 -35.87 15.47 -43.97
N ASP A 673 -35.91 16.70 -43.46
CA ASP A 673 -36.81 17.72 -44.02
C ASP A 673 -36.46 19.14 -43.55
N GLU A 674 -36.50 20.06 -44.52
CA GLU A 674 -36.34 21.50 -44.42
C GLU A 674 -37.51 22.19 -43.69
N SER A 675 -37.24 23.34 -43.07
CA SER A 675 -38.05 24.59 -42.94
C SER A 675 -37.77 25.27 -41.60
N GLU A 676 -37.04 26.39 -41.59
CA GLU A 676 -37.51 27.78 -41.69
C GLU A 676 -38.36 28.30 -40.51
N SER A 677 -37.80 29.33 -39.85
CA SER A 677 -38.47 30.45 -39.14
C SER A 677 -39.23 30.11 -37.84
N GLU A 678 -39.11 30.80 -36.71
CA GLU A 678 -38.66 32.17 -36.32
C GLU A 678 -37.93 32.14 -34.96
#